data_AF-A0A1C9LUB9-F1
#
_entry.id   AF-A0A1C9LUB9-F1
#
_cell.length_a   1.000
_cell.length_b   1.000
_cell.length_c   1.000
_cell.angle_alpha   90.00
_cell.angle_beta   90.00
_cell.angle_gamma   90.00
#
_symmetry.space_group_name_H-M   'P 1'
#
loop_
_entity.id
_entity.type
_entity.pdbx_description
1 polymer ?
#
loop_
_entity_poly.entity_id
_entity_poly.type
_entity_poly.pdbx_seq_one_letter_code
_entity_poly.pdbx_strand_id
1 'polypeptide(L)'
;MSRIADKEITNIINQYKKDKNIIVSSPEKELLRKALLGYEVDTTNYSGFNEFIKLLDKERYLFEGYNLIIEGMNKNKEGVIGSLYSRTKIDNDIENKYANYIKTIENQYSQLLYYNLHTDRDISKIYSSINQLYDSLENYHYCLIEFQKSCSWKNIFKIAIYMENFRLENDLNAFKKNNQKKIMEEFINNNLNINNTKDIINKINEFYSGVNYGFQFQDLIITEDGDRKLLVFQKVELEEKHVPCPSCFETILRGNSYPKMLYRSFECQNPNCPSRSKIGRGKRFDYYSVKRNIKLLLNDSSNYIENNLRTKFRRDIVSNDSDFLEFGIKFYTWNSNLITVIDKKQDSKVMHGRNINYLSLEGNSNNHKEFYDLSIYKLLNTVYTNSYNKNSNSINENIKISEATLINANSTTLLNNDCYTELYNLAITSPPYFNAREYSQWSNLILYLFDMLLNAKSVYNSIQTDGFYAYNIGDIVDRDNIYVNSQMSIKRQMLGFYSMLIFELVGFDIVGNDIWDKGEVQSKRNSSNNSFPGFLKPINCYEHIIYFQKSKISTLKLPSEVTKIDTVRKINSKGENQYGHTAPYPEKLVEFIIKKLSLYIHNDINIIDPFIGSGTTCIVANRFNYKSTGIELNQDYFDLCCKRLLINHENLSFNI
;
A
#
# COMPACT_ATOMS: atom_id res chain seq x y z
N MET A 1 11.06 -16.04 42.96
CA MET A 1 11.72 -17.19 42.29
C MET A 1 11.81 -17.07 40.76
N SER A 2 10.78 -17.35 39.95
CA SER A 2 11.00 -17.61 38.50
C SER A 2 11.62 -16.48 37.65
N ARG A 3 11.47 -15.21 38.06
CA ARG A 3 12.08 -14.06 37.37
C ARG A 3 13.54 -13.84 37.75
N ILE A 4 13.90 -14.12 39.00
CA ILE A 4 15.28 -13.94 39.50
C ILE A 4 16.16 -15.10 39.03
N ALA A 5 15.58 -16.30 39.06
CA ALA A 5 16.22 -17.51 38.58
C ALA A 5 16.26 -17.65 37.04
N ASP A 6 15.79 -16.67 36.25
CA ASP A 6 15.56 -16.83 34.80
C ASP A 6 16.84 -17.20 34.03
N LYS A 7 17.94 -16.51 34.37
CA LYS A 7 19.26 -16.78 33.81
C LYS A 7 19.76 -18.17 34.18
N GLU A 8 19.63 -18.54 35.45
CA GLU A 8 20.09 -19.83 35.98
C GLU A 8 19.29 -21.01 35.43
N ILE A 9 17.97 -20.91 35.40
CA ILE A 9 17.08 -21.88 34.75
C ILE A 9 17.48 -22.08 33.29
N THR A 10 17.75 -20.98 32.57
CA THR A 10 18.17 -21.07 31.17
C THR A 10 19.52 -21.77 31.03
N ASN A 11 20.48 -21.50 31.92
CA ASN A 11 21.76 -22.17 31.96
C ASN A 11 21.61 -23.67 32.22
N ILE A 12 20.82 -24.06 33.24
CA ILE A 12 20.57 -25.46 33.59
C ILE A 12 19.93 -26.22 32.42
N ILE A 13 18.92 -25.63 31.77
CA ILE A 13 18.29 -26.26 30.59
C ILE A 13 19.28 -26.39 29.44
N ASN A 14 20.11 -25.37 29.18
CA ASN A 14 21.13 -25.42 28.13
C ASN A 14 22.21 -26.47 28.43
N GLN A 15 22.61 -26.62 29.69
CA GLN A 15 23.54 -27.65 30.13
C GLN A 15 22.94 -29.03 29.91
N TYR A 16 21.70 -29.27 30.34
CA TYR A 16 21.00 -30.54 30.09
C TYR A 16 20.93 -30.88 28.59
N LYS A 17 20.58 -29.90 27.75
CA LYS A 17 20.55 -30.08 26.29
C LYS A 17 21.89 -30.52 25.73
N LYS A 18 22.98 -29.94 26.24
CA LYS A 18 24.35 -30.26 25.83
C LYS A 18 24.73 -31.66 26.29
N ASP A 19 24.47 -31.98 27.56
CA ASP A 19 24.87 -33.25 28.18
C ASP A 19 24.09 -34.46 27.61
N LYS A 20 22.83 -34.26 27.21
CA LYS A 20 22.01 -35.30 26.57
C LYS A 20 22.01 -35.26 25.04
N ASN A 21 22.66 -34.26 24.44
CA ASN A 21 22.68 -34.02 22.99
C ASN A 21 21.28 -33.99 22.35
N ILE A 22 20.36 -33.20 22.95
CA ILE A 22 18.97 -33.10 22.50
C ILE A 22 18.62 -31.68 22.03
N ILE A 23 17.65 -31.61 21.11
CA ILE A 23 16.99 -30.36 20.73
C ILE A 23 15.69 -30.27 21.52
N VAL A 24 15.39 -29.09 22.05
CA VAL A 24 14.22 -28.81 22.88
C VAL A 24 13.53 -27.58 22.29
N SER A 25 12.27 -27.74 21.91
CA SER A 25 11.40 -26.70 21.38
C SER A 25 10.98 -25.69 22.47
N SER A 26 10.35 -24.58 22.09
CA SER A 26 9.90 -23.55 23.05
C SER A 26 8.87 -24.07 24.08
N PRO A 27 7.84 -24.86 23.70
CA PRO A 27 6.91 -25.46 24.66
C PRO A 27 7.60 -26.41 25.63
N GLU A 28 8.52 -27.25 25.13
CA GLU A 28 9.29 -28.18 25.95
C GLU A 28 10.24 -27.46 26.91
N LYS A 29 10.85 -26.36 26.47
CA LYS A 29 11.66 -25.49 27.33
C LYS A 29 10.82 -24.92 28.48
N GLU A 30 9.57 -24.55 28.23
CA GLU A 30 8.67 -24.06 29.27
C GLU A 30 8.22 -25.17 30.24
N LEU A 31 8.04 -26.41 29.74
CA LEU A 31 7.79 -27.59 30.57
C LEU A 31 8.96 -27.86 31.54
N LEU A 32 10.20 -27.91 31.03
CA LEU A 32 11.40 -28.10 31.84
C LEU A 32 11.60 -26.97 32.87
N ARG A 33 11.29 -25.74 32.46
CA ARG A 33 11.28 -24.58 33.36
C ARG A 33 10.28 -24.77 34.51
N LYS A 34 9.08 -25.25 34.24
CA LYS A 34 8.06 -25.53 35.27
C LYS A 34 8.55 -26.59 36.26
N ALA A 35 9.18 -27.66 35.78
CA ALA A 35 9.77 -28.69 36.64
C ALA A 35 10.88 -28.13 37.55
N LEU A 36 11.79 -27.31 36.99
CA LEU A 36 12.83 -26.61 37.77
C LEU A 36 12.22 -25.72 38.87
N LEU A 37 11.10 -25.06 38.57
CA LEU A 37 10.39 -24.22 39.54
C LEU A 37 9.57 -25.00 40.57
N GLY A 38 9.48 -26.33 40.45
CA GLY A 38 8.74 -27.19 41.38
C GLY A 38 7.24 -27.31 41.07
N TYR A 39 6.79 -26.98 39.86
CA TYR A 39 5.44 -27.32 39.42
C TYR A 39 5.35 -28.82 39.12
N GLU A 40 4.20 -29.42 39.42
CA GLU A 40 3.87 -30.78 38.97
C GLU A 40 3.65 -30.78 37.46
N VAL A 41 4.65 -31.28 36.73
CA VAL A 41 4.61 -31.44 35.28
C VAL A 41 5.24 -32.79 34.91
N ASP A 42 4.73 -33.40 33.85
CA ASP A 42 5.28 -34.65 33.35
C ASP A 42 6.61 -34.41 32.65
N THR A 43 7.70 -34.93 33.24
CA THR A 43 9.04 -34.91 32.67
C THR A 43 9.56 -36.30 32.31
N THR A 44 8.69 -37.32 32.21
CA THR A 44 9.08 -38.71 31.93
C THR A 44 9.87 -38.87 30.64
N ASN A 45 9.57 -38.05 29.62
CA ASN A 45 10.31 -38.01 28.35
C ASN A 45 11.72 -37.41 28.46
N TYR A 46 12.10 -36.86 29.62
CA TYR A 46 13.38 -36.19 29.86
C TYR A 46 14.22 -36.94 30.89
N SER A 47 14.75 -38.08 30.44
CA SER A 47 15.59 -38.95 31.28
C SER A 47 16.74 -38.19 31.93
N GLY A 48 16.90 -38.39 33.24
CA GLY A 48 17.95 -37.77 34.07
C GLY A 48 17.74 -36.29 34.41
N PHE A 49 16.66 -35.64 33.94
CA PHE A 49 16.44 -34.22 34.22
C PHE A 49 16.26 -33.91 35.71
N ASN A 50 15.82 -34.89 36.51
CA ASN A 50 15.69 -34.75 37.97
C ASN A 50 17.00 -34.39 38.68
N GLU A 51 18.15 -34.78 38.14
CA GLU A 51 19.46 -34.39 38.68
C GLU A 51 19.75 -32.91 38.44
N PHE A 52 19.33 -32.38 37.28
CA PHE A 52 19.46 -30.98 36.92
C PHE A 52 18.52 -30.08 37.74
N ILE A 53 17.37 -30.60 38.18
CA ILE A 53 16.46 -29.85 39.07
C ILE A 53 17.16 -29.46 40.37
N LYS A 54 18.08 -30.30 40.87
CA LYS A 54 18.84 -30.05 42.11
C LYS A 54 19.90 -28.96 41.96
N LEU A 55 20.30 -28.62 40.73
CA LEU A 55 21.26 -27.54 40.47
C LEU A 55 20.67 -26.16 40.75
N LEU A 56 19.34 -26.04 40.74
CA LEU A 56 18.69 -24.79 41.05
C LEU A 56 18.60 -24.60 42.58
N ASP A 57 19.34 -23.63 43.10
CA ASP A 57 19.21 -23.17 44.50
C ASP A 57 17.87 -22.44 44.71
N LYS A 58 16.81 -23.23 44.89
CA LYS A 58 15.44 -22.73 45.01
C LYS A 58 15.29 -21.81 46.20
N GLU A 59 15.88 -22.15 47.34
CA GLU A 59 15.74 -21.38 48.59
C GLU A 59 16.34 -19.99 48.43
N ARG A 60 17.55 -19.87 47.88
CA ARG A 60 18.17 -18.58 47.60
C ARG A 60 17.31 -17.72 46.67
N TYR A 61 16.87 -18.27 45.53
CA TYR A 61 16.06 -17.52 44.57
C TYR A 61 14.63 -17.23 45.06
N LEU A 62 14.15 -17.98 46.04
CA LEU A 62 12.90 -17.71 46.75
C LEU A 62 13.10 -16.54 47.73
N PHE A 63 14.17 -16.56 48.52
CA PHE A 63 14.54 -15.50 49.46
C PHE A 63 14.81 -14.16 48.75
N GLU A 64 15.66 -14.16 47.72
CA GLU A 64 15.86 -12.99 46.84
C GLU A 64 14.52 -12.53 46.24
N GLY A 65 13.63 -13.50 45.94
CA GLY A 65 12.25 -13.28 45.51
C GLY A 65 11.45 -12.44 46.48
N TYR A 66 11.42 -12.85 47.74
CA TYR A 66 10.70 -12.16 48.80
C TYR A 66 11.31 -10.78 49.08
N ASN A 67 12.63 -10.65 49.10
CA ASN A 67 13.30 -9.36 49.30
C ASN A 67 12.92 -8.35 48.21
N LEU A 68 12.91 -8.76 46.94
CA LEU A 68 12.45 -7.89 45.84
C LEU A 68 10.96 -7.55 45.95
N ILE A 69 10.12 -8.46 46.45
CA ILE A 69 8.70 -8.16 46.69
C ILE A 69 8.59 -7.11 47.80
N ILE A 70 9.30 -7.26 48.92
CA ILE A 70 9.29 -6.30 50.04
C ILE A 70 9.81 -4.93 49.59
N GLU A 71 10.94 -4.89 48.88
CA GLU A 71 11.49 -3.66 48.32
C GLU A 71 10.50 -3.01 47.34
N GLY A 72 9.87 -3.81 46.49
CA GLY A 72 8.83 -3.37 45.56
C GLY A 72 7.60 -2.83 46.28
N MET A 73 7.18 -3.45 47.40
CA MET A 73 6.06 -2.98 48.21
C MET A 73 6.34 -1.61 48.83
N ASN A 74 7.59 -1.34 49.21
CA ASN A 74 8.01 -0.03 49.71
C ASN A 74 8.03 1.05 48.62
N LYS A 75 8.37 0.69 47.37
CA LYS A 75 8.44 1.62 46.23
C LYS A 75 7.10 1.86 45.54
N ASN A 76 6.30 0.81 45.33
CA ASN A 76 5.03 0.84 44.64
C ASN A 76 4.12 -0.30 45.12
N LYS A 77 3.57 -0.13 46.32
CA LYS A 77 2.67 -1.07 46.98
C LYS A 77 1.53 -1.54 46.08
N GLU A 78 0.81 -0.60 45.45
CA GLU A 78 -0.34 -0.91 44.60
C GLU A 78 0.03 -1.77 43.38
N GLY A 79 1.14 -1.44 42.71
CA GLY A 79 1.61 -2.21 41.55
C GLY A 79 2.04 -3.64 41.90
N VAL A 80 2.67 -3.83 43.07
CA VAL A 80 3.07 -5.16 43.55
C VAL A 80 1.85 -5.98 43.98
N ILE A 81 0.94 -5.39 44.77
CA ILE A 81 -0.32 -6.04 45.16
C ILE A 81 -1.12 -6.43 43.92
N GLY A 82 -1.27 -5.53 42.95
CA GLY A 82 -2.02 -5.82 41.73
C GLY A 82 -1.37 -6.90 40.88
N SER A 83 -0.04 -6.93 40.80
CA SER A 83 0.69 -8.02 40.14
C SER A 83 0.46 -9.37 40.82
N LEU A 84 0.42 -9.41 42.15
CA LEU A 84 0.11 -10.63 42.92
C LEU A 84 -1.35 -11.07 42.72
N TYR A 85 -2.29 -10.13 42.79
CA TYR A 85 -3.71 -10.36 42.56
C TYR A 85 -3.94 -10.98 41.17
N SER A 86 -3.36 -10.37 40.13
CA SER A 86 -3.53 -10.79 38.75
C SER A 86 -3.04 -12.21 38.44
N ARG A 87 -2.13 -12.74 39.27
CA ARG A 87 -1.57 -14.10 39.14
C ARG A 87 -2.32 -15.13 39.96
N THR A 88 -3.18 -14.70 40.87
CA THR A 88 -3.94 -15.56 41.78
C THR A 88 -5.43 -15.58 41.44
N LYS A 89 -5.93 -14.56 40.74
CA LYS A 89 -7.30 -14.48 40.23
C LYS A 89 -7.30 -14.19 38.74
N ILE A 90 -7.69 -15.18 37.94
CA ILE A 90 -7.88 -15.06 36.50
C ILE A 90 -9.38 -15.03 36.23
N ASP A 91 -9.84 -13.99 35.52
CA ASP A 91 -11.19 -13.96 34.98
C ASP A 91 -11.20 -14.78 33.69
N ASN A 92 -11.87 -15.94 33.72
CA ASN A 92 -11.95 -16.85 32.59
C ASN A 92 -13.04 -16.43 31.58
N ASP A 93 -13.85 -15.42 31.87
CA ASP A 93 -14.97 -14.98 31.04
C ASP A 93 -14.64 -13.74 30.17
N ILE A 94 -13.38 -13.28 30.19
CA ILE A 94 -12.94 -12.09 29.45
C ILE A 94 -13.27 -12.19 27.95
N GLU A 95 -13.11 -13.37 27.36
CA GLU A 95 -13.36 -13.58 25.93
C GLU A 95 -14.84 -13.38 25.58
N ASN A 96 -15.77 -13.92 26.38
CA ASN A 96 -17.21 -13.74 26.16
C ASN A 96 -17.65 -12.29 26.39
N LYS A 97 -17.14 -11.65 27.45
CA LYS A 97 -17.38 -10.22 27.71
C LYS A 97 -16.96 -9.37 26.51
N TYR A 98 -15.79 -9.67 25.93
CA TYR A 98 -15.29 -8.96 24.76
C TYR A 98 -16.07 -9.30 23.49
N ALA A 99 -16.46 -10.55 23.29
CA ALA A 99 -17.31 -10.95 22.17
C ALA A 99 -18.67 -10.22 22.19
N ASN A 100 -19.27 -10.07 23.37
CA ASN A 100 -20.51 -9.30 23.56
C ASN A 100 -20.32 -7.79 23.33
N TYR A 101 -19.18 -7.24 23.76
CA TYR A 101 -18.81 -5.85 23.47
C TYR A 101 -18.69 -5.61 21.97
N ILE A 102 -17.99 -6.48 21.25
CA ILE A 102 -17.87 -6.42 19.79
C ILE A 102 -19.25 -6.54 19.13
N LYS A 103 -20.07 -7.51 19.55
CA LYS A 103 -21.42 -7.72 18.99
C LYS A 103 -22.31 -6.48 19.15
N THR A 104 -22.22 -5.79 20.28
CA THR A 104 -22.96 -4.54 20.51
C THR A 104 -22.59 -3.46 19.49
N ILE A 105 -21.29 -3.32 19.18
CA ILE A 105 -20.82 -2.37 18.18
C ILE A 105 -21.25 -2.82 16.78
N GLU A 106 -21.03 -4.09 16.42
CA GLU A 106 -21.36 -4.62 15.08
C GLU A 106 -22.85 -4.51 14.73
N ASN A 107 -23.75 -4.55 15.73
CA ASN A 107 -25.19 -4.37 15.52
C ASN A 107 -25.59 -2.94 15.12
N GLN A 108 -24.71 -1.95 15.31
CA GLN A 108 -24.99 -0.54 15.01
C GLN A 108 -24.53 -0.14 13.61
N TYR A 109 -23.61 -0.90 13.00
CA TYR A 109 -22.93 -0.50 11.79
C TYR A 109 -22.91 -1.61 10.75
N SER A 110 -22.96 -1.22 9.49
CA SER A 110 -22.56 -2.10 8.39
C SER A 110 -21.07 -2.45 8.52
N GLN A 111 -20.72 -3.64 8.07
CA GLN A 111 -19.37 -4.20 8.16
C GLN A 111 -18.70 -4.29 6.79
N LEU A 112 -19.46 -4.03 5.72
CA LEU A 112 -18.99 -3.95 4.35
C LEU A 112 -19.96 -3.08 3.55
N LEU A 113 -19.42 -2.08 2.86
CA LEU A 113 -20.11 -1.42 1.74
C LEU A 113 -19.64 -2.07 0.45
N TYR A 114 -20.58 -2.49 -0.41
CA TYR A 114 -20.27 -3.05 -1.72
C TYR A 114 -21.04 -2.31 -2.80
N TYR A 115 -20.34 -1.61 -3.70
CA TYR A 115 -20.92 -0.92 -4.84
C TYR A 115 -20.72 -1.76 -6.10
N ASN A 116 -21.79 -2.00 -6.86
CA ASN A 116 -21.73 -2.59 -8.20
C ASN A 116 -22.11 -1.55 -9.24
N LEU A 117 -21.12 -0.99 -9.94
CA LEU A 117 -21.30 0.13 -10.87
C LEU A 117 -21.25 -0.35 -12.31
N HIS A 118 -22.32 -0.08 -13.06
CA HIS A 118 -22.46 -0.54 -14.43
C HIS A 118 -21.98 0.50 -15.44
N THR A 119 -22.12 1.78 -15.13
CA THR A 119 -21.82 2.87 -16.07
C THR A 119 -21.13 4.06 -15.41
N ASP A 120 -20.54 4.94 -16.22
CA ASP A 120 -20.00 6.23 -15.76
C ASP A 120 -21.07 7.12 -15.10
N ARG A 121 -22.35 6.94 -15.45
CA ARG A 121 -23.47 7.63 -14.77
C ARG A 121 -23.60 7.19 -13.32
N ASP A 122 -23.39 5.91 -13.04
CA ASP A 122 -23.43 5.38 -11.66
C ASP A 122 -22.26 5.93 -10.84
N ILE A 123 -21.06 6.02 -11.44
CA ILE A 123 -19.89 6.64 -10.80
C ILE A 123 -20.17 8.11 -10.46
N SER A 124 -20.89 8.86 -11.30
CA SER A 124 -21.18 10.27 -10.99
C SER A 124 -22.04 10.47 -9.73
N LYS A 125 -22.80 9.45 -9.33
CA LYS A 125 -23.68 9.44 -8.14
C LYS A 125 -22.97 8.92 -6.88
N ILE A 126 -21.89 8.15 -7.04
CA ILE A 126 -21.21 7.51 -5.91
C ILE A 126 -20.65 8.54 -4.91
N TYR A 127 -20.24 9.72 -5.36
CA TYR A 127 -19.78 10.82 -4.50
C TYR A 127 -20.80 11.16 -3.41
N SER A 128 -22.06 11.37 -3.81
CA SER A 128 -23.17 11.63 -2.88
C SER A 128 -23.43 10.43 -1.96
N SER A 129 -23.44 9.22 -2.51
CA SER A 129 -23.70 7.99 -1.75
C SER A 129 -22.63 7.71 -0.69
N ILE A 130 -21.35 7.90 -1.02
CA ILE A 130 -20.23 7.70 -0.09
C ILE A 130 -20.34 8.66 1.09
N ASN A 131 -20.63 9.94 0.84
CA ASN A 131 -20.85 10.92 1.92
C ASN A 131 -21.98 10.51 2.87
N GLN A 132 -23.07 9.96 2.33
CA GLN A 132 -24.23 9.51 3.11
C GLN A 132 -23.95 8.24 3.91
N LEU A 133 -23.23 7.27 3.32
CA LEU A 133 -23.06 5.94 3.89
C LEU A 133 -21.77 5.76 4.71
N TYR A 134 -20.80 6.66 4.60
CA TYR A 134 -19.51 6.51 5.27
C TYR A 134 -19.64 6.28 6.78
N ASP A 135 -20.51 7.03 7.48
CA ASP A 135 -20.70 6.89 8.93
C ASP A 135 -21.53 5.66 9.32
N SER A 136 -22.21 5.03 8.36
CA SER A 136 -22.91 3.76 8.57
C SER A 136 -21.97 2.53 8.58
N LEU A 137 -20.73 2.68 8.09
CA LEU A 137 -19.72 1.65 8.08
C LEU A 137 -18.85 1.72 9.35
N GLU A 138 -18.66 0.59 10.03
CA GLU A 138 -17.78 0.52 11.21
C GLU A 138 -16.35 0.93 10.83
N ASN A 139 -15.65 1.59 11.76
CA ASN A 139 -14.24 1.86 11.58
C ASN A 139 -13.45 0.56 11.35
N TYR A 140 -12.38 0.61 10.56
CA TYR A 140 -11.54 -0.54 10.17
C TYR A 140 -12.18 -1.57 9.24
N HIS A 141 -13.38 -1.29 8.73
CA HIS A 141 -14.07 -2.12 7.75
C HIS A 141 -14.01 -1.58 6.33
N TYR A 142 -14.56 -2.35 5.40
CA TYR A 142 -14.16 -2.25 4.00
C TYR A 142 -15.28 -1.64 3.14
N CYS A 143 -14.86 -0.89 2.13
CA CYS A 143 -15.70 -0.45 1.03
C CYS A 143 -15.11 -1.03 -0.26
N LEU A 144 -15.92 -1.80 -0.98
CA LEU A 144 -15.57 -2.42 -2.24
C LEU A 144 -16.38 -1.77 -3.35
N ILE A 145 -15.72 -1.44 -4.47
CA ILE A 145 -16.39 -0.86 -5.63
C ILE A 145 -16.02 -1.68 -6.86
N GLU A 146 -16.99 -2.43 -7.36
CA GLU A 146 -16.93 -3.14 -8.61
C GLU A 146 -17.33 -2.21 -9.77
N PHE A 147 -16.53 -2.25 -10.84
CA PHE A 147 -16.75 -1.52 -12.07
C PHE A 147 -16.88 -2.51 -13.22
N GLN A 148 -17.99 -2.41 -13.96
CA GLN A 148 -18.20 -3.15 -15.21
C GLN A 148 -17.42 -2.53 -16.38
N LYS A 149 -17.34 -3.23 -17.51
CA LYS A 149 -16.59 -2.84 -18.71
C LYS A 149 -16.82 -1.40 -19.18
N SER A 150 -18.06 -0.91 -19.07
CA SER A 150 -18.47 0.42 -19.51
C SER A 150 -17.97 1.57 -18.63
N CYS A 151 -17.39 1.29 -17.47
CA CYS A 151 -16.79 2.29 -16.58
C CYS A 151 -15.39 2.69 -17.08
N SER A 152 -15.17 3.98 -17.29
CA SER A 152 -13.89 4.49 -17.80
C SER A 152 -12.84 4.60 -16.71
N TRP A 153 -11.57 4.34 -17.07
CA TRP A 153 -10.43 4.56 -16.18
C TRP A 153 -10.38 6.01 -15.64
N LYS A 154 -10.81 6.98 -16.46
CA LYS A 154 -10.94 8.39 -16.08
C LYS A 154 -11.82 8.58 -14.84
N ASN A 155 -12.95 7.89 -14.74
CA ASN A 155 -13.81 8.02 -13.57
C ASN A 155 -13.36 7.12 -12.40
N ILE A 156 -12.77 5.96 -12.70
CA ILE A 156 -12.22 5.03 -11.70
C ILE A 156 -11.11 5.71 -10.88
N PHE A 157 -10.13 6.35 -11.52
CA PHE A 157 -9.04 6.98 -10.77
C PHE A 157 -9.54 8.17 -9.92
N LYS A 158 -10.52 8.93 -10.43
CA LYS A 158 -11.11 10.07 -9.72
C LYS A 158 -11.80 9.63 -8.45
N ILE A 159 -12.64 8.60 -8.52
CA ILE A 159 -13.29 8.09 -7.32
C ILE A 159 -12.27 7.49 -6.35
N ALA A 160 -11.24 6.81 -6.84
CA ALA A 160 -10.20 6.25 -5.98
C ALA A 160 -9.46 7.33 -5.18
N ILE A 161 -9.02 8.41 -5.84
CA ILE A 161 -8.36 9.55 -5.19
C ILE A 161 -9.33 10.29 -4.25
N TYR A 162 -10.59 10.48 -4.66
CA TYR A 162 -11.61 11.09 -3.82
C TYR A 162 -11.79 10.30 -2.52
N MET A 163 -11.91 8.97 -2.59
CA MET A 163 -12.10 8.13 -1.41
C MET A 163 -11.00 8.26 -0.37
N GLU A 164 -9.75 8.54 -0.76
CA GLU A 164 -8.66 8.77 0.21
C GLU A 164 -8.64 10.18 0.81
N ASN A 165 -9.36 11.16 0.24
CA ASN A 165 -9.14 12.59 0.51
C ASN A 165 -10.40 13.42 0.81
N PHE A 166 -11.60 12.83 0.80
CA PHE A 166 -12.84 13.60 0.88
C PHE A 166 -13.22 14.10 2.29
N ARG A 167 -12.55 13.64 3.34
CA ARG A 167 -12.70 14.13 4.72
C ARG A 167 -11.40 14.77 5.24
N LEU A 168 -11.52 15.58 6.29
CA LEU A 168 -10.40 16.28 6.93
C LEU A 168 -10.38 16.03 8.44
N GLU A 169 -9.23 15.60 8.97
CA GLU A 169 -9.00 15.35 10.39
C GLU A 169 -8.01 16.40 10.95
N ASN A 170 -8.36 17.04 12.06
CA ASN A 170 -7.59 18.15 12.63
C ASN A 170 -6.80 17.80 13.89
N ASP A 171 -7.17 16.72 14.58
CA ASP A 171 -6.78 16.41 15.96
C ASP A 171 -5.70 15.31 16.05
N LEU A 172 -5.11 14.91 14.92
CA LEU A 172 -4.00 13.96 14.94
C LEU A 172 -2.74 14.58 15.55
N ASN A 173 -2.51 14.31 16.84
CA ASN A 173 -1.36 14.77 17.62
C ASN A 173 0.02 14.44 17.00
N ALA A 174 0.13 13.36 16.22
CA ALA A 174 1.39 12.96 15.58
C ALA A 174 1.77 13.87 14.39
N PHE A 175 0.81 14.62 13.83
CA PHE A 175 1.02 15.43 12.64
C PHE A 175 1.64 16.79 12.97
N LYS A 176 2.94 16.92 12.72
CA LYS A 176 3.70 18.17 12.87
C LYS A 176 3.51 19.09 11.65
N LYS A 177 2.33 19.73 11.54
CA LYS A 177 1.91 20.60 10.42
C LYS A 177 3.01 21.53 9.90
N ASN A 178 3.61 22.34 10.78
CA ASN A 178 4.61 23.34 10.41
C ASN A 178 5.89 22.72 9.79
N ASN A 179 6.28 21.52 10.23
CA ASN A 179 7.44 20.84 9.67
C ASN A 179 7.18 20.39 8.23
N GLN A 180 6.00 19.83 7.95
CA GLN A 180 5.65 19.39 6.58
C GLN A 180 5.49 20.57 5.63
N LYS A 181 4.89 21.67 6.09
CA LYS A 181 4.80 22.93 5.33
C LYS A 181 6.19 23.44 4.95
N LYS A 182 7.12 23.49 5.90
CA LYS A 182 8.50 23.94 5.66
C LYS A 182 9.23 23.07 4.62
N ILE A 183 9.12 21.74 4.73
CA ILE A 183 9.72 20.80 3.74
C ILE A 183 9.20 21.11 2.33
N MET A 184 7.91 21.40 2.20
CA MET A 184 7.29 21.68 0.92
C MET A 184 7.74 23.05 0.38
N GLU A 185 7.70 24.10 1.22
CA GLU A 185 8.16 25.43 0.85
C GLU A 185 9.64 25.45 0.41
N GLU A 186 10.52 24.73 1.12
CA GLU A 186 11.93 24.57 0.73
C GLU A 186 12.07 23.90 -0.64
N PHE A 187 11.29 22.85 -0.90
CA PHE A 187 11.32 22.19 -2.20
C PHE A 187 10.86 23.12 -3.33
N ILE A 188 9.74 23.80 -3.14
CA ILE A 188 9.17 24.78 -4.08
C ILE A 188 10.22 25.85 -4.43
N ASN A 189 10.86 26.45 -3.42
CA ASN A 189 11.82 27.53 -3.60
C ASN A 189 13.11 27.09 -4.30
N ASN A 190 13.55 25.84 -4.07
CA ASN A 190 14.83 25.36 -4.58
C ASN A 190 14.74 24.71 -5.97
N ASN A 191 13.60 24.07 -6.29
CA ASN A 191 13.53 23.16 -7.44
C ASN A 191 12.54 23.61 -8.52
N LEU A 192 11.59 24.49 -8.20
CA LEU A 192 10.55 24.87 -9.13
C LEU A 192 10.71 26.32 -9.58
N ASN A 193 10.74 26.53 -10.89
CA ASN A 193 10.66 27.87 -11.46
C ASN A 193 9.18 28.32 -11.46
N ILE A 194 8.85 29.26 -10.58
CA ILE A 194 7.46 29.63 -10.29
C ILE A 194 7.25 31.13 -10.51
N ASN A 195 6.14 31.48 -11.17
CA ASN A 195 5.73 32.87 -11.38
C ASN A 195 5.07 33.48 -10.14
N ASN A 196 4.24 32.70 -9.42
CA ASN A 196 3.52 33.14 -8.24
C ASN A 196 3.67 32.15 -7.08
N THR A 197 4.76 32.26 -6.35
CA THR A 197 5.07 31.39 -5.20
C THR A 197 4.05 31.57 -4.08
N LYS A 198 3.44 32.75 -3.94
CA LYS A 198 2.48 33.06 -2.88
C LYS A 198 1.21 32.20 -2.99
N ASP A 199 0.68 32.02 -4.20
CA ASP A 199 -0.52 31.20 -4.41
C ASP A 199 -0.27 29.72 -4.10
N ILE A 200 0.90 29.20 -4.50
CA ILE A 200 1.31 27.83 -4.17
C ILE A 200 1.45 27.66 -2.65
N ILE A 201 2.12 28.58 -1.96
CA ILE A 201 2.26 28.55 -0.50
C ILE A 201 0.88 28.59 0.20
N ASN A 202 -0.05 29.41 -0.29
CA ASN A 202 -1.42 29.42 0.23
C ASN A 202 -2.10 28.05 0.07
N LYS A 203 -1.94 27.38 -1.08
CA LYS A 203 -2.49 26.01 -1.27
C LYS A 203 -1.79 24.94 -0.46
N ILE A 204 -0.48 25.07 -0.20
CA ILE A 204 0.23 24.21 0.76
C ILE A 204 -0.37 24.37 2.16
N ASN A 205 -0.66 25.61 2.56
CA ASN A 205 -1.28 25.90 3.85
C ASN A 205 -2.69 25.30 3.98
N GLU A 206 -3.51 25.39 2.93
CA GLU A 206 -4.82 24.74 2.86
C GLU A 206 -4.71 23.21 2.91
N PHE A 207 -3.81 22.62 2.13
CA PHE A 207 -3.60 21.16 2.07
C PHE A 207 -3.17 20.57 3.42
N TYR A 208 -2.33 21.29 4.17
CA TYR A 208 -1.88 20.90 5.52
C TYR A 208 -2.67 21.55 6.66
N SER A 209 -3.89 22.04 6.39
CA SER A 209 -4.81 22.49 7.44
C SER A 209 -5.17 21.34 8.40
N GLY A 210 -5.24 20.12 7.88
CA GLY A 210 -5.45 18.86 8.59
C GLY A 210 -4.88 17.67 7.81
N VAL A 211 -5.25 16.47 8.21
CA VAL A 211 -4.98 15.21 7.50
C VAL A 211 -6.17 14.93 6.59
N ASN A 212 -5.98 14.94 5.27
CA ASN A 212 -7.01 14.46 4.36
C ASN A 212 -7.14 12.95 4.55
N TYR A 213 -8.38 12.46 4.69
CA TYR A 213 -8.68 11.07 4.94
C TYR A 213 -10.03 10.66 4.34
N GLY A 214 -10.41 9.42 4.62
CA GLY A 214 -11.67 8.80 4.26
C GLY A 214 -11.45 7.31 4.34
N PHE A 215 -11.16 6.71 3.20
CA PHE A 215 -10.68 5.35 3.11
C PHE A 215 -9.17 5.29 2.82
N GLN A 216 -8.57 4.11 3.01
CA GLN A 216 -7.21 3.80 2.61
C GLN A 216 -7.23 2.73 1.52
N PHE A 217 -6.60 3.03 0.39
CA PHE A 217 -6.48 2.08 -0.72
C PHE A 217 -5.75 0.80 -0.28
N GLN A 218 -6.34 -0.36 -0.57
CA GLN A 218 -5.75 -1.66 -0.24
C GLN A 218 -5.29 -2.42 -1.47
N ASP A 219 -6.18 -2.54 -2.46
CA ASP A 219 -6.01 -3.37 -3.65
C ASP A 219 -6.90 -2.85 -4.80
N LEU A 220 -6.45 -3.06 -6.02
CA LEU A 220 -7.25 -3.04 -7.23
C LEU A 220 -7.13 -4.45 -7.82
N ILE A 221 -8.26 -5.15 -7.98
CA ILE A 221 -8.33 -6.50 -8.55
C ILE A 221 -8.97 -6.40 -9.93
N ILE A 222 -8.44 -7.12 -10.91
CA ILE A 222 -8.89 -7.04 -12.31
C ILE A 222 -9.15 -8.46 -12.84
N THR A 223 -10.18 -8.64 -13.67
CA THR A 223 -10.41 -9.91 -14.36
C THR A 223 -9.38 -10.11 -15.48
N GLU A 224 -9.11 -11.36 -15.87
CA GLU A 224 -8.12 -11.71 -16.89
C GLU A 224 -8.44 -11.15 -18.28
N ASP A 225 -9.69 -10.81 -18.57
CA ASP A 225 -10.08 -10.07 -19.77
C ASP A 225 -9.97 -8.54 -19.62
N GLY A 226 -9.69 -8.05 -18.41
CA GLY A 226 -9.62 -6.62 -18.10
C GLY A 226 -10.97 -5.92 -18.08
N ASP A 227 -12.10 -6.62 -18.21
CA ASP A 227 -13.43 -6.00 -18.31
C ASP A 227 -13.97 -5.55 -16.95
N ARG A 228 -13.81 -6.35 -15.90
CA ARG A 228 -14.27 -6.01 -14.54
C ARG A 228 -13.10 -5.61 -13.65
N LYS A 229 -13.33 -4.61 -12.80
CA LYS A 229 -12.36 -4.10 -11.83
C LYS A 229 -13.00 -4.00 -10.46
N LEU A 230 -12.25 -4.28 -9.40
CA LEU A 230 -12.69 -4.14 -8.02
C LEU A 230 -11.68 -3.29 -7.25
N LEU A 231 -12.11 -2.11 -6.80
CA LEU A 231 -11.35 -1.35 -5.81
C LEU A 231 -11.68 -1.83 -4.41
N VAL A 232 -10.64 -2.06 -3.60
CA VAL A 232 -10.75 -2.44 -2.19
C VAL A 232 -10.19 -1.31 -1.34
N PHE A 233 -11.06 -0.77 -0.49
CA PHE A 233 -10.75 0.31 0.42
C PHE A 233 -11.03 -0.10 1.86
N GLN A 234 -10.21 0.38 2.81
CA GLN A 234 -10.46 0.21 4.24
C GLN A 234 -10.75 1.56 4.88
N LYS A 235 -11.87 1.68 5.61
CA LYS A 235 -12.18 2.86 6.42
C LYS A 235 -11.21 2.90 7.59
N VAL A 236 -10.53 4.04 7.77
CA VAL A 236 -9.67 4.27 8.94
C VAL A 236 -9.88 5.70 9.38
N GLU A 237 -10.57 5.83 10.52
CA GLU A 237 -10.88 7.10 11.16
C GLU A 237 -10.21 7.17 12.52
N LEU A 238 -9.83 8.37 12.94
CA LEU A 238 -9.21 8.58 14.25
C LEU A 238 -10.23 8.28 15.35
N GLU A 239 -10.01 7.19 16.08
CA GLU A 239 -10.83 6.82 17.22
C GLU A 239 -10.02 6.87 18.51
N GLU A 240 -10.31 7.86 19.36
CA GLU A 240 -9.65 8.04 20.66
C GLU A 240 -10.45 7.49 21.84
N LYS A 241 -11.66 6.96 21.61
CA LYS A 241 -12.50 6.37 22.67
C LYS A 241 -11.79 5.16 23.31
N HIS A 242 -11.87 5.07 24.63
CA HIS A 242 -11.25 3.98 25.39
C HIS A 242 -11.94 2.64 25.13
N VAL A 243 -11.21 1.72 24.52
CA VAL A 243 -11.65 0.35 24.23
C VAL A 243 -11.20 -0.58 25.36
N PRO A 244 -12.07 -1.43 25.95
CA PRO A 244 -11.71 -2.29 27.08
C PRO A 244 -10.41 -3.07 26.88
N CYS A 245 -9.64 -3.29 27.95
CA CYS A 245 -8.45 -4.12 27.87
C CYS A 245 -8.81 -5.59 27.57
N PRO A 246 -8.22 -6.24 26.55
CA PRO A 246 -8.52 -7.64 26.20
C PRO A 246 -8.03 -8.67 27.21
N SER A 247 -7.49 -8.25 28.35
CA SER A 247 -6.99 -9.15 29.41
C SER A 247 -7.67 -8.96 30.75
N CYS A 248 -8.27 -7.80 31.01
CA CYS A 248 -8.94 -7.53 32.27
C CYS A 248 -10.26 -6.77 32.10
N PHE A 249 -10.67 -6.49 30.86
CA PHE A 249 -11.88 -5.76 30.49
C PHE A 249 -12.05 -4.34 31.06
N GLU A 250 -11.06 -3.85 31.81
CA GLU A 250 -11.03 -2.46 32.31
C GLU A 250 -10.72 -1.44 31.21
N THR A 251 -11.28 -0.23 31.38
CA THR A 251 -11.06 0.95 30.52
C THR A 251 -10.05 1.94 31.13
N ILE A 252 -9.30 1.53 32.16
CA ILE A 252 -8.19 2.30 32.72
C ILE A 252 -7.00 2.20 31.76
N LEU A 253 -6.95 3.09 30.77
CA LEU A 253 -5.96 3.05 29.68
C LEU A 253 -5.25 4.39 29.52
N ARG A 254 -4.00 4.30 29.04
CA ARG A 254 -3.25 5.44 28.51
C ARG A 254 -3.05 5.21 27.02
N GLY A 255 -3.22 6.25 26.21
CA GLY A 255 -2.86 6.17 24.80
C GLY A 255 -1.36 5.89 24.62
N ASN A 256 -1.00 5.00 23.69
CA ASN A 256 0.37 4.55 23.45
C ASN A 256 0.92 5.16 22.15
N SER A 257 0.89 4.42 21.04
CA SER A 257 1.40 4.85 19.73
C SER A 257 0.30 4.79 18.66
N TYR A 258 0.68 5.11 17.42
CA TYR A 258 -0.14 4.90 16.22
C TYR A 258 0.49 3.79 15.36
N PRO A 259 -0.02 2.55 15.37
CA PRO A 259 0.48 1.48 14.50
C PRO A 259 0.36 1.80 13.01
N LYS A 260 -0.65 2.57 12.63
CA LYS A 260 -0.90 3.10 11.28
C LYS A 260 -1.45 4.53 11.38
N MET A 261 -1.49 5.24 10.27
CA MET A 261 -2.08 6.57 10.19
C MET A 261 -3.54 6.55 10.69
N LEU A 262 -3.88 7.48 11.58
CA LEU A 262 -5.19 7.59 12.28
C LEU A 262 -5.55 6.41 13.21
N TYR A 263 -4.66 5.44 13.35
CA TYR A 263 -4.95 4.18 14.03
C TYR A 263 -4.40 4.22 15.46
N ARG A 264 -5.24 4.36 16.50
CA ARG A 264 -4.77 4.53 17.89
C ARG A 264 -4.55 3.18 18.58
N SER A 265 -3.44 3.07 19.32
CA SER A 265 -3.22 1.97 20.29
C SER A 265 -3.21 2.47 21.73
N PHE A 266 -3.55 1.58 22.65
CA PHE A 266 -3.67 1.85 24.08
C PHE A 266 -2.72 0.95 24.88
N GLU A 267 -2.31 1.41 26.07
CA GLU A 267 -1.60 0.64 27.08
C GLU A 267 -2.44 0.60 28.36
N CYS A 268 -2.84 -0.60 28.79
CA CYS A 268 -3.63 -0.80 30.00
C CYS A 268 -2.88 -0.36 31.25
N GLN A 269 -3.47 0.53 32.03
CA GLN A 269 -2.87 1.03 33.28
C GLN A 269 -3.37 0.30 34.51
N ASN A 270 -4.40 -0.56 34.42
CA ASN A 270 -4.92 -1.35 35.53
C ASN A 270 -3.78 -2.14 36.23
N PRO A 271 -3.46 -1.87 37.51
CA PRO A 271 -2.43 -2.60 38.25
C PRO A 271 -2.75 -4.09 38.40
N ASN A 272 -4.03 -4.46 38.37
CA ASN A 272 -4.52 -5.83 38.52
C ASN A 272 -4.61 -6.59 37.18
N CYS A 273 -4.14 -6.02 36.07
CA CYS A 273 -4.22 -6.68 34.77
C CYS A 273 -3.29 -7.92 34.70
N PRO A 274 -3.79 -9.11 34.31
CA PRO A 274 -2.99 -10.35 34.27
C PRO A 274 -1.91 -10.33 33.19
N SER A 275 -2.01 -9.43 32.22
CA SER A 275 -1.04 -9.29 31.13
C SER A 275 -0.03 -8.17 31.36
N ARG A 276 0.21 -7.74 32.60
CA ARG A 276 1.33 -6.82 32.90
C ARG A 276 2.67 -7.53 32.69
N SER A 277 3.58 -6.83 32.02
CA SER A 277 4.91 -7.32 31.64
C SER A 277 5.85 -7.53 32.84
N LYS A 278 7.04 -8.09 32.58
CA LYS A 278 8.09 -8.29 33.60
C LYS A 278 8.54 -6.97 34.26
N ILE A 279 8.62 -5.91 33.47
CA ILE A 279 9.04 -4.57 33.89
C ILE A 279 7.86 -3.67 34.32
N GLY A 280 6.69 -4.27 34.57
CA GLY A 280 5.52 -3.54 35.09
C GLY A 280 4.73 -2.74 34.06
N ARG A 281 5.06 -2.78 32.75
CA ARG A 281 4.25 -2.15 31.70
C ARG A 281 2.94 -2.91 31.45
N GLY A 282 1.90 -2.16 31.10
CA GLY A 282 0.59 -2.70 30.72
C GLY A 282 0.58 -3.47 29.40
N LYS A 283 -0.49 -4.23 29.17
CA LYS A 283 -0.77 -4.80 27.84
C LYS A 283 -1.04 -3.67 26.86
N ARG A 284 -0.38 -3.74 25.71
CA ARG A 284 -0.60 -2.84 24.58
C ARG A 284 -1.49 -3.51 23.55
N PHE A 285 -2.46 -2.77 23.05
CA PHE A 285 -3.43 -3.30 22.11
C PHE A 285 -4.10 -2.17 21.33
N ASP A 286 -4.78 -2.57 20.27
CA ASP A 286 -5.69 -1.76 19.50
C ASP A 286 -6.96 -2.55 19.20
N TYR A 287 -8.06 -1.84 18.91
CA TYR A 287 -9.37 -2.46 18.78
C TYR A 287 -9.44 -3.46 17.63
N TYR A 288 -8.92 -3.16 16.44
CA TYR A 288 -9.03 -4.06 15.28
C TYR A 288 -8.26 -5.36 15.51
N SER A 289 -7.05 -5.28 16.07
CA SER A 289 -6.26 -6.47 16.39
C SER A 289 -6.94 -7.30 17.48
N VAL A 290 -7.57 -6.66 18.47
CA VAL A 290 -8.36 -7.39 19.48
C VAL A 290 -9.59 -8.04 18.86
N LYS A 291 -10.39 -7.29 18.08
CA LYS A 291 -11.59 -7.80 17.38
C LYS A 291 -11.25 -9.04 16.57
N ARG A 292 -10.22 -8.98 15.73
CA ARG A 292 -9.77 -10.13 14.94
C ARG A 292 -9.36 -11.33 15.80
N ASN A 293 -8.58 -11.11 16.86
CA ASN A 293 -8.17 -12.21 17.74
C ASN A 293 -9.35 -12.85 18.47
N ILE A 294 -10.29 -12.06 19.00
CA ILE A 294 -11.49 -12.60 19.66
C ILE A 294 -12.34 -13.39 18.65
N LYS A 295 -12.54 -12.85 17.44
CA LYS A 295 -13.30 -13.55 16.39
C LYS A 295 -12.65 -14.87 15.96
N LEU A 296 -11.31 -14.95 15.95
CA LEU A 296 -10.60 -16.21 15.73
C LEU A 296 -10.82 -17.23 16.85
N LEU A 297 -10.79 -16.78 18.11
CA LEU A 297 -10.96 -17.65 19.27
C LEU A 297 -12.37 -18.27 19.33
N LEU A 298 -13.39 -17.55 18.86
CA LEU A 298 -14.74 -18.09 18.70
C LEU A 298 -14.79 -19.25 17.71
N ASN A 299 -13.83 -19.34 16.78
CA ASN A 299 -13.63 -20.45 15.84
C ASN A 299 -14.91 -20.91 15.11
N ASP A 300 -15.77 -19.95 14.74
CA ASP A 300 -17.02 -20.22 14.05
C ASP A 300 -16.75 -20.62 12.59
N SER A 301 -17.00 -21.90 12.30
CA SER A 301 -16.76 -22.54 11.00
C SER A 301 -17.43 -21.84 9.81
N SER A 302 -18.52 -21.10 10.03
CA SER A 302 -19.19 -20.33 8.97
C SER A 302 -18.37 -19.14 8.46
N ASN A 303 -17.27 -18.82 9.13
CA ASN A 303 -16.30 -17.79 8.72
C ASN A 303 -15.11 -18.35 7.95
N TYR A 304 -14.99 -19.67 7.83
CA TYR A 304 -13.88 -20.27 7.12
C TYR A 304 -13.94 -19.91 5.62
N ILE A 305 -12.80 -19.50 5.08
CA ILE A 305 -12.58 -19.20 3.66
C ILE A 305 -12.06 -20.48 3.01
N GLU A 306 -12.83 -20.98 2.05
CA GLU A 306 -12.54 -22.21 1.34
C GLU A 306 -11.26 -22.09 0.48
N ASN A 307 -10.49 -23.18 0.35
CA ASN A 307 -9.21 -23.19 -0.36
C ASN A 307 -9.34 -22.82 -1.85
N ASN A 308 -10.44 -23.20 -2.49
CA ASN A 308 -10.74 -22.83 -3.87
C ASN A 308 -10.89 -21.30 -4.02
N LEU A 309 -11.66 -20.65 -3.13
CA LEU A 309 -11.87 -19.21 -3.13
C LEU A 309 -10.56 -18.48 -2.81
N ARG A 310 -9.77 -18.99 -1.86
CA ARG A 310 -8.42 -18.50 -1.56
C ARG A 310 -7.49 -18.55 -2.78
N THR A 311 -7.57 -19.63 -3.55
CA THR A 311 -6.76 -19.81 -4.76
C THR A 311 -7.22 -18.85 -5.86
N LYS A 312 -8.54 -18.70 -6.04
CA LYS A 312 -9.16 -17.78 -7.02
C LYS A 312 -8.72 -16.33 -6.79
N PHE A 313 -8.68 -15.89 -5.52
CA PHE A 313 -8.26 -14.55 -5.12
C PHE A 313 -6.83 -14.48 -4.56
N ARG A 314 -5.96 -15.40 -4.98
CA ARG A 314 -4.55 -15.39 -4.55
C ARG A 314 -3.82 -14.17 -5.08
N ARG A 315 -4.09 -13.81 -6.34
CA ARG A 315 -3.46 -12.72 -7.10
C ARG A 315 -4.50 -11.62 -7.33
N ASP A 316 -4.01 -10.43 -7.65
CA ASP A 316 -4.87 -9.30 -8.03
C ASP A 316 -5.28 -9.30 -9.52
N ILE A 317 -4.95 -10.36 -10.25
CA ILE A 317 -5.58 -10.74 -11.52
C ILE A 317 -6.33 -12.06 -11.28
N VAL A 318 -7.63 -12.09 -11.61
CA VAL A 318 -8.53 -13.22 -11.33
C VAL A 318 -9.28 -13.68 -12.58
N SER A 319 -9.89 -14.86 -12.53
CA SER A 319 -10.69 -15.38 -13.65
C SER A 319 -11.97 -14.56 -13.87
N ASN A 320 -12.49 -14.56 -15.09
CA ASN A 320 -13.65 -13.73 -15.47
C ASN A 320 -14.94 -14.09 -14.71
N ASP A 321 -15.09 -15.35 -14.29
CA ASP A 321 -16.20 -15.88 -13.49
C ASP A 321 -16.06 -15.60 -11.97
N SER A 322 -15.09 -14.78 -11.56
CA SER A 322 -14.90 -14.42 -10.14
C SER A 322 -16.08 -13.63 -9.59
N ASP A 323 -16.57 -14.06 -8.42
CA ASP A 323 -17.59 -13.34 -7.66
C ASP A 323 -16.92 -12.39 -6.66
N PHE A 324 -16.94 -11.10 -6.99
CA PHE A 324 -16.37 -10.05 -6.16
C PHE A 324 -17.19 -9.76 -4.89
N LEU A 325 -18.49 -10.02 -4.91
CA LEU A 325 -19.34 -9.88 -3.72
C LEU A 325 -19.03 -11.02 -2.75
N GLU A 326 -18.95 -12.27 -3.22
CA GLU A 326 -18.52 -13.40 -2.39
C GLU A 326 -17.14 -13.15 -1.78
N PHE A 327 -16.19 -12.67 -2.57
CA PHE A 327 -14.87 -12.26 -2.08
C PHE A 327 -14.98 -11.22 -0.96
N GLY A 328 -15.73 -10.15 -1.18
CA GLY A 328 -15.94 -9.10 -0.19
C GLY A 328 -16.51 -9.63 1.13
N ILE A 329 -17.57 -10.43 1.04
CA ILE A 329 -18.26 -11.04 2.19
C ILE A 329 -17.28 -11.95 2.95
N LYS A 330 -16.63 -12.89 2.25
CA LYS A 330 -15.81 -13.95 2.87
C LYS A 330 -14.48 -13.44 3.40
N PHE A 331 -13.84 -12.45 2.76
CA PHE A 331 -12.51 -11.98 3.15
C PHE A 331 -12.55 -10.88 4.20
N TYR A 332 -13.65 -10.12 4.29
CA TYR A 332 -13.69 -8.89 5.09
C TYR A 332 -14.81 -8.84 6.14
N THR A 333 -15.71 -9.82 6.19
CA THR A 333 -16.83 -9.84 7.16
C THR A 333 -16.93 -11.15 7.92
N TRP A 334 -17.55 -11.10 9.10
CA TRP A 334 -17.81 -12.23 9.98
C TRP A 334 -19.30 -12.61 9.97
N ASN A 335 -19.61 -13.79 10.48
CA ASN A 335 -20.96 -14.34 10.55
C ASN A 335 -21.91 -13.37 11.27
N SER A 336 -23.16 -13.32 10.82
CA SER A 336 -24.21 -12.40 11.30
C SER A 336 -23.96 -10.90 11.06
N ASN A 337 -22.83 -10.51 10.47
CA ASN A 337 -22.56 -9.11 10.12
C ASN A 337 -23.61 -8.58 9.13
N LEU A 338 -23.92 -7.29 9.26
CA LEU A 338 -24.70 -6.53 8.29
C LEU A 338 -23.79 -6.06 7.14
N ILE A 339 -24.24 -6.25 5.92
CA ILE A 339 -23.54 -5.86 4.69
C ILE A 339 -24.50 -5.00 3.87
N THR A 340 -24.01 -3.85 3.40
CA THR A 340 -24.79 -2.96 2.56
C THR A 340 -24.31 -3.10 1.13
N VAL A 341 -25.18 -3.61 0.26
CA VAL A 341 -24.94 -3.71 -1.18
C VAL A 341 -25.66 -2.57 -1.89
N ILE A 342 -24.93 -1.79 -2.66
CA ILE A 342 -25.42 -0.68 -3.46
C ILE A 342 -25.40 -1.11 -4.92
N ASP A 343 -26.57 -1.44 -5.45
CA ASP A 343 -26.79 -1.94 -6.82
C ASP A 343 -28.27 -1.64 -7.22
N LYS A 344 -28.89 -2.50 -8.03
CA LYS A 344 -30.34 -2.52 -8.21
C LYS A 344 -31.05 -2.91 -6.92
N LYS A 345 -32.18 -2.23 -6.64
CA LYS A 345 -33.01 -2.51 -5.47
C LYS A 345 -33.47 -3.98 -5.49
N GLN A 346 -33.22 -4.67 -4.38
CA GLN A 346 -33.61 -6.06 -4.14
C GLN A 346 -34.09 -6.19 -2.69
N ASP A 347 -34.77 -7.30 -2.39
CA ASP A 347 -35.13 -7.61 -1.01
C ASP A 347 -33.89 -8.03 -0.19
N SER A 348 -33.90 -7.67 1.09
CA SER A 348 -32.86 -8.10 2.03
C SER A 348 -32.83 -9.62 2.13
N LYS A 349 -31.64 -10.19 2.21
CA LYS A 349 -31.45 -11.65 2.25
C LYS A 349 -30.24 -12.04 3.09
N VAL A 350 -30.11 -13.33 3.36
CA VAL A 350 -28.93 -13.88 4.04
C VAL A 350 -28.02 -14.56 3.01
N MET A 351 -26.74 -14.20 2.98
CA MET A 351 -25.72 -14.84 2.14
C MET A 351 -24.53 -15.26 3.00
N HIS A 352 -24.14 -16.53 2.93
CA HIS A 352 -23.04 -17.10 3.74
C HIS A 352 -23.15 -16.78 5.24
N GLY A 353 -24.37 -16.71 5.79
CA GLY A 353 -24.63 -16.35 7.19
C GLY A 353 -24.57 -14.85 7.52
N ARG A 354 -24.41 -13.96 6.52
CA ARG A 354 -24.42 -12.50 6.71
C ARG A 354 -25.72 -11.90 6.22
N ASN A 355 -26.16 -10.85 6.89
CA ASN A 355 -27.38 -10.12 6.55
C ASN A 355 -27.06 -9.09 5.48
N ILE A 356 -27.68 -9.22 4.31
CA ILE A 356 -27.47 -8.32 3.17
C ILE A 356 -28.64 -7.36 3.06
N ASN A 357 -28.35 -6.07 3.14
CA ASN A 357 -29.29 -4.99 2.87
C ASN A 357 -28.96 -4.36 1.52
N TYR A 358 -29.96 -4.22 0.66
CA TYR A 358 -29.79 -3.64 -0.68
C TYR A 358 -30.28 -2.20 -0.71
N LEU A 359 -29.42 -1.30 -1.18
CA LEU A 359 -29.72 0.08 -1.50
C LEU A 359 -29.53 0.33 -2.99
N SER A 360 -30.17 1.37 -3.50
CA SER A 360 -29.99 1.83 -4.87
C SER A 360 -29.30 3.18 -4.92
N LEU A 361 -28.54 3.42 -5.99
CA LEU A 361 -28.06 4.77 -6.36
C LEU A 361 -29.16 5.63 -6.98
N GLU A 362 -30.35 5.08 -7.22
CA GLU A 362 -31.51 5.88 -7.64
C GLU A 362 -31.86 6.91 -6.57
N GLY A 363 -31.97 8.18 -6.98
CA GLY A 363 -32.21 9.31 -6.07
C GLY A 363 -30.96 10.03 -5.57
N ASN A 364 -29.76 9.44 -5.68
CA ASN A 364 -28.52 10.17 -5.41
C ASN A 364 -28.24 11.22 -6.48
N SER A 365 -27.78 12.40 -6.06
CA SER A 365 -27.40 13.50 -6.95
C SER A 365 -26.06 13.24 -7.62
N ASN A 366 -25.90 13.73 -8.86
CA ASN A 366 -24.63 13.67 -9.57
C ASN A 366 -23.67 14.72 -9.02
N ASN A 367 -22.68 14.28 -8.22
CA ASN A 367 -21.77 15.17 -7.47
C ASN A 367 -20.29 14.99 -7.85
N HIS A 368 -19.99 14.56 -9.08
CA HIS A 368 -18.61 14.40 -9.57
C HIS A 368 -17.73 15.66 -9.44
N LYS A 369 -18.34 16.85 -9.31
CA LYS A 369 -17.62 18.11 -9.09
C LYS A 369 -16.85 18.14 -7.76
N GLU A 370 -17.28 17.38 -6.76
CA GLU A 370 -16.60 17.29 -5.46
C GLU A 370 -15.15 16.79 -5.58
N PHE A 371 -14.83 16.04 -6.64
CA PHE A 371 -13.44 15.65 -6.94
C PHE A 371 -12.53 16.88 -7.11
N TYR A 372 -13.02 17.91 -7.80
CA TYR A 372 -12.25 19.13 -8.06
C TYR A 372 -12.13 20.03 -6.81
N ASP A 373 -12.90 19.72 -5.76
CA ASP A 373 -12.82 20.41 -4.49
C ASP A 373 -11.75 19.88 -3.55
N LEU A 374 -11.17 18.71 -3.85
CA LEU A 374 -10.11 18.09 -3.06
C LEU A 374 -8.88 19.00 -2.98
N SER A 375 -8.30 19.07 -1.78
CA SER A 375 -7.11 19.89 -1.51
C SER A 375 -5.90 19.47 -2.35
N ILE A 376 -5.74 18.16 -2.62
CA ILE A 376 -4.68 17.63 -3.49
C ILE A 376 -4.86 18.08 -4.95
N TYR A 377 -6.09 18.07 -5.49
CA TYR A 377 -6.37 18.55 -6.83
C TYR A 377 -6.06 20.05 -6.94
N LYS A 378 -6.58 20.85 -6.00
CA LYS A 378 -6.36 22.30 -5.94
C LYS A 378 -4.87 22.63 -5.86
N LEU A 379 -4.11 21.91 -5.02
CA LEU A 379 -2.66 22.10 -4.88
C LEU A 379 -1.91 21.80 -6.18
N LEU A 380 -2.11 20.60 -6.77
CA LEU A 380 -1.42 20.21 -8.00
C LEU A 380 -1.79 21.13 -9.17
N ASN A 381 -3.07 21.50 -9.30
CA ASN A 381 -3.52 22.45 -10.31
C ASN A 381 -2.84 23.83 -10.15
N THR A 382 -2.74 24.34 -8.91
CA THR A 382 -2.05 25.61 -8.65
C THR A 382 -0.55 25.53 -8.97
N VAL A 383 0.11 24.41 -8.70
CA VAL A 383 1.51 24.21 -9.13
C VAL A 383 1.61 24.18 -10.65
N TYR A 384 0.72 23.46 -11.34
CA TYR A 384 0.70 23.39 -12.79
C TYR A 384 0.53 24.77 -13.45
N THR A 385 -0.43 25.58 -13.00
CA THR A 385 -0.74 26.89 -13.60
C THR A 385 0.29 27.96 -13.30
N ASN A 386 1.00 27.87 -12.16
CA ASN A 386 2.00 28.87 -11.75
C ASN A 386 3.45 28.47 -12.01
N SER A 387 3.70 27.21 -12.35
CA SER A 387 5.02 26.76 -12.80
C SER A 387 5.26 27.21 -14.24
N TYR A 388 6.45 27.71 -14.51
CA TYR A 388 6.94 27.87 -15.86
C TYR A 388 8.20 27.05 -16.03
N ASN A 389 8.42 26.71 -17.28
CA ASN A 389 9.50 25.85 -17.67
C ASN A 389 10.68 26.73 -18.07
N LYS A 390 11.79 26.66 -17.33
CA LYS A 390 13.02 27.35 -17.68
C LYS A 390 13.79 26.51 -18.70
N ASN A 391 14.15 27.12 -19.82
CA ASN A 391 14.99 26.49 -20.81
C ASN A 391 16.40 26.31 -20.22
N SER A 392 16.94 25.10 -20.35
CA SER A 392 18.36 24.85 -20.12
C SER A 392 18.99 24.27 -21.37
N ASN A 393 20.09 24.88 -21.81
CA ASN A 393 20.93 24.34 -22.89
C ASN A 393 22.00 23.37 -22.37
N SER A 394 21.98 23.02 -21.07
CA SER A 394 22.97 22.13 -20.47
C SER A 394 22.74 20.67 -20.91
N ILE A 395 23.24 20.35 -22.10
CA ILE A 395 23.51 18.97 -22.51
C ILE A 395 24.93 18.66 -22.07
N ASN A 396 25.09 17.65 -21.22
CA ASN A 396 26.43 17.22 -20.83
C ASN A 396 27.07 16.45 -22.00
N GLU A 397 26.33 15.47 -22.53
CA GLU A 397 26.77 14.60 -23.62
C GLU A 397 25.59 14.22 -24.51
N ASN A 398 25.85 14.06 -25.81
CA ASN A 398 24.89 13.46 -26.74
C ASN A 398 25.60 12.50 -27.69
N ILE A 399 24.92 11.41 -28.04
CA ILE A 399 25.45 10.36 -28.93
C ILE A 399 24.32 9.89 -29.84
N LYS A 400 24.60 9.74 -31.13
CA LYS A 400 23.68 9.13 -32.11
C LYS A 400 24.19 7.75 -32.53
N ILE A 401 23.35 6.73 -32.41
CA ILE A 401 23.62 5.34 -32.82
C ILE A 401 22.45 4.87 -33.67
N SER A 402 22.67 4.73 -34.99
CA SER A 402 21.60 4.49 -35.98
C SER A 402 20.51 5.57 -35.89
N GLU A 403 19.25 5.18 -35.71
CA GLU A 403 18.09 6.09 -35.62
C GLU A 403 17.84 6.61 -34.20
N ALA A 404 18.64 6.18 -33.22
CA ALA A 404 18.52 6.56 -31.83
C ALA A 404 19.51 7.66 -31.42
N THR A 405 19.01 8.68 -30.74
CA THR A 405 19.79 9.76 -30.11
C THR A 405 19.70 9.63 -28.59
N LEU A 406 20.83 9.54 -27.91
CA LEU A 406 20.92 9.50 -26.46
C LEU A 406 21.45 10.84 -25.94
N ILE A 407 20.85 11.37 -24.88
CA ILE A 407 21.22 12.66 -24.30
C ILE A 407 21.38 12.54 -22.77
N ASN A 408 22.53 12.93 -22.23
CA ASN A 408 22.71 13.07 -20.79
C ASN A 408 22.24 14.46 -20.33
N ALA A 409 21.05 14.52 -19.74
CA ALA A 409 20.41 15.76 -19.31
C ALA A 409 19.21 15.51 -18.37
N ASN A 410 18.71 16.59 -17.76
CA ASN A 410 17.40 16.57 -17.11
C ASN A 410 16.29 16.75 -18.17
N SER A 411 15.45 15.74 -18.37
CA SER A 411 14.40 15.77 -19.39
C SER A 411 13.36 16.86 -19.16
N THR A 412 13.05 17.20 -17.90
CA THR A 412 12.12 18.28 -17.55
C THR A 412 12.63 19.63 -18.04
N THR A 413 13.92 19.96 -17.92
CA THR A 413 14.44 21.26 -18.39
C THR A 413 14.81 21.26 -19.87
N LEU A 414 15.32 20.14 -20.39
CA LEU A 414 15.76 20.03 -21.78
C LEU A 414 14.60 20.14 -22.78
N LEU A 415 13.48 19.44 -22.53
CA LEU A 415 12.36 19.37 -23.48
C LEU A 415 11.58 20.69 -23.63
N ASN A 416 11.94 21.71 -22.85
CA ASN A 416 11.35 23.05 -22.95
C ASN A 416 11.99 23.93 -24.01
N ASN A 417 13.17 23.55 -24.50
CA ASN A 417 13.79 24.29 -25.59
C ASN A 417 12.94 24.16 -26.86
N ASP A 418 12.79 25.27 -27.60
CA ASP A 418 11.92 25.35 -28.78
C ASP A 418 12.24 24.30 -29.86
N CYS A 419 13.49 23.81 -29.90
CA CYS A 419 13.90 22.76 -30.84
C CYS A 419 13.23 21.39 -30.60
N TYR A 420 12.64 21.16 -29.42
CA TYR A 420 11.90 19.93 -29.10
C TYR A 420 10.39 20.08 -29.20
N THR A 421 9.87 21.29 -29.38
CA THR A 421 8.43 21.56 -29.45
C THR A 421 7.79 20.78 -30.59
N GLU A 422 6.77 19.99 -30.27
CA GLU A 422 6.03 19.15 -31.23
C GLU A 422 6.93 18.30 -32.16
N LEU A 423 8.07 17.83 -31.64
CA LEU A 423 9.03 17.02 -32.37
C LEU A 423 8.67 15.53 -32.42
N TYR A 424 8.03 15.02 -31.37
CA TYR A 424 7.76 13.59 -31.19
C TYR A 424 6.26 13.30 -31.35
N ASN A 425 5.90 12.09 -31.78
CA ASN A 425 4.49 11.66 -31.84
C ASN A 425 4.19 10.44 -30.96
N LEU A 426 5.23 9.89 -30.32
CA LEU A 426 5.10 8.80 -29.38
C LEU A 426 6.10 8.99 -28.23
N ALA A 427 5.62 8.95 -27.00
CA ALA A 427 6.46 8.79 -25.81
C ALA A 427 6.23 7.41 -25.19
N ILE A 428 7.31 6.73 -24.82
CA ILE A 428 7.24 5.44 -24.12
C ILE A 428 8.20 5.51 -22.96
N THR A 429 7.71 5.26 -21.74
CA THR A 429 8.58 5.28 -20.57
C THR A 429 8.10 4.38 -19.43
N SER A 430 9.01 4.15 -18.49
CA SER A 430 8.71 3.78 -17.11
C SER A 430 9.44 4.77 -16.20
N PRO A 431 8.73 5.71 -15.55
CA PRO A 431 9.37 6.71 -14.70
C PRO A 431 10.10 6.07 -13.49
N PRO A 432 10.94 6.83 -12.78
CA PRO A 432 11.40 6.42 -11.46
C PRO A 432 10.22 6.39 -10.46
N TYR A 433 9.86 5.22 -9.91
CA TYR A 433 8.72 5.11 -8.99
C TYR A 433 9.07 5.64 -7.60
N PHE A 434 8.16 6.41 -6.98
CA PHE A 434 8.36 7.04 -5.66
C PHE A 434 9.08 6.13 -4.65
N ASN A 435 10.32 6.46 -4.29
CA ASN A 435 11.12 5.79 -3.25
C ASN A 435 11.31 4.27 -3.42
N ALA A 436 10.97 3.71 -4.58
CA ALA A 436 11.05 2.27 -4.82
C ALA A 436 12.48 1.76 -5.04
N ARG A 437 13.42 2.67 -5.33
CA ARG A 437 14.84 2.39 -5.63
C ARG A 437 15.74 3.48 -5.06
N GLU A 438 17.02 3.15 -4.86
CA GLU A 438 18.01 4.05 -4.27
C GLU A 438 18.24 5.34 -5.07
N TYR A 439 18.09 5.28 -6.40
CA TYR A 439 18.23 6.43 -7.30
C TYR A 439 16.98 7.33 -7.36
N SER A 440 15.92 6.97 -6.64
CA SER A 440 14.59 7.57 -6.77
C SER A 440 14.13 7.96 -5.37
N GLN A 441 14.46 9.18 -4.92
CA GLN A 441 14.28 9.60 -3.53
C GLN A 441 13.63 10.98 -3.42
N TRP A 442 12.48 11.04 -2.74
CA TRP A 442 11.75 12.26 -2.39
C TRP A 442 11.32 12.23 -0.93
N SER A 443 11.22 13.42 -0.32
CA SER A 443 10.86 13.55 1.10
C SER A 443 9.43 13.09 1.39
N ASN A 444 8.50 13.27 0.45
CA ASN A 444 7.13 12.77 0.52
C ASN A 444 6.52 12.58 -0.87
N LEU A 445 5.38 11.87 -0.93
CA LEU A 445 4.69 11.54 -2.17
C LEU A 445 4.25 12.79 -2.97
N ILE A 446 3.82 13.87 -2.31
CA ILE A 446 3.34 15.07 -3.01
C ILE A 446 4.48 15.75 -3.80
N LEU A 447 5.69 15.78 -3.26
CA LEU A 447 6.86 16.32 -3.98
C LEU A 447 7.22 15.50 -5.21
N TYR A 448 7.11 14.18 -5.12
CA TYR A 448 7.23 13.30 -6.30
C TYR A 448 6.18 13.64 -7.36
N LEU A 449 4.93 13.89 -6.95
CA LEU A 449 3.87 14.29 -7.87
C LEU A 449 4.16 15.64 -8.54
N PHE A 450 4.80 16.59 -7.84
CA PHE A 450 5.22 17.86 -8.46
C PHE A 450 6.27 17.64 -9.55
N ASP A 451 7.29 16.82 -9.31
CA ASP A 451 8.33 16.54 -10.30
C ASP A 451 7.77 15.82 -11.52
N MET A 452 6.94 14.80 -11.30
CA MET A 452 6.30 14.06 -12.40
C MET A 452 5.33 14.95 -13.19
N LEU A 453 4.65 15.89 -12.52
CA LEU A 453 3.78 16.89 -13.17
C LEU A 453 4.55 17.82 -14.08
N LEU A 454 5.69 18.35 -13.63
CA LEU A 454 6.52 19.21 -14.48
C LEU A 454 7.14 18.44 -15.65
N ASN A 455 7.58 17.20 -15.43
CA ASN A 455 8.09 16.37 -16.51
C ASN A 455 7.01 16.09 -17.56
N ALA A 456 5.82 15.66 -17.11
CA ALA A 456 4.69 15.40 -18.00
C ALA A 456 4.30 16.65 -18.81
N LYS A 457 4.33 17.85 -18.20
CA LYS A 457 4.15 19.13 -18.89
C LYS A 457 5.19 19.38 -19.98
N SER A 458 6.44 19.07 -19.72
CA SER A 458 7.55 19.26 -20.68
C SER A 458 7.44 18.29 -21.85
N VAL A 459 7.10 17.02 -21.57
CA VAL A 459 6.84 16.02 -22.60
C VAL A 459 5.60 16.39 -23.44
N TYR A 460 4.52 16.87 -22.82
CA TYR A 460 3.33 17.36 -23.54
C TYR A 460 3.65 18.45 -24.57
N ASN A 461 4.56 19.37 -24.23
CA ASN A 461 5.01 20.40 -25.18
C ASN A 461 5.81 19.79 -26.34
N SER A 462 6.62 18.77 -26.08
CA SER A 462 7.42 18.10 -27.10
C SER A 462 6.64 17.15 -28.02
N ILE A 463 5.45 16.72 -27.61
CA ILE A 463 4.60 15.80 -28.37
C ILE A 463 3.72 16.59 -29.35
N GLN A 464 3.55 16.08 -30.57
CA GLN A 464 2.65 16.59 -31.59
C GLN A 464 1.18 16.45 -31.19
N THR A 465 0.31 17.26 -31.78
CA THR A 465 -1.13 17.01 -31.69
C THR A 465 -1.46 15.59 -32.20
N ASP A 466 -2.35 14.92 -31.49
CA ASP A 466 -2.77 13.51 -31.64
C ASP A 466 -1.70 12.46 -31.29
N GLY A 467 -0.51 12.90 -30.84
CA GLY A 467 0.54 12.01 -30.36
C GLY A 467 0.21 11.34 -29.02
N PHE A 468 0.88 10.22 -28.76
CA PHE A 468 0.62 9.35 -27.62
C PHE A 468 1.75 9.38 -26.58
N TYR A 469 1.41 9.10 -25.33
CA TYR A 469 2.35 8.81 -24.26
C TYR A 469 1.92 7.52 -23.54
N ALA A 470 2.68 6.45 -23.76
CA ALA A 470 2.58 5.20 -23.01
C ALA A 470 3.44 5.24 -21.74
N TYR A 471 2.79 5.13 -20.59
CA TYR A 471 3.41 5.32 -19.28
C TYR A 471 3.25 4.06 -18.42
N ASN A 472 4.33 3.31 -18.25
CA ASN A 472 4.32 2.10 -17.44
C ASN A 472 4.60 2.40 -15.97
N ILE A 473 3.64 2.14 -15.08
CA ILE A 473 3.80 2.38 -13.64
C ILE A 473 3.09 1.34 -12.78
N GLY A 474 3.76 0.92 -11.71
CA GLY A 474 3.23 0.00 -10.71
C GLY A 474 2.85 0.69 -9.40
N ASP A 475 1.82 0.17 -8.73
CA ASP A 475 1.55 0.55 -7.34
C ASP A 475 2.62 -0.01 -6.40
N ILE A 476 2.97 0.78 -5.39
CA ILE A 476 4.02 0.43 -4.42
C ILE A 476 3.46 0.37 -3.00
N VAL A 477 4.21 -0.25 -2.09
CA VAL A 477 3.96 -0.20 -0.65
C VAL A 477 5.17 0.41 0.02
N ASP A 478 5.02 1.65 0.49
CA ASP A 478 6.06 2.38 1.21
C ASP A 478 5.42 3.49 2.07
N ARG A 479 6.24 4.19 2.86
CA ARG A 479 5.88 5.39 3.62
C ARG A 479 5.61 6.55 2.67
N ASP A 480 4.38 7.06 2.67
CA ASP A 480 4.03 8.24 1.85
C ASP A 480 4.69 9.54 2.37
N ASN A 481 4.99 9.59 3.66
CA ASN A 481 5.53 10.71 4.42
C ASN A 481 4.77 12.05 4.27
N ILE A 482 3.52 12.04 3.78
CA ILE A 482 2.75 13.26 3.51
C ILE A 482 2.55 14.04 4.81
N TYR A 483 2.02 13.36 5.83
CA TYR A 483 1.71 13.98 7.12
C TYR A 483 2.76 13.66 8.18
N VAL A 484 3.28 12.43 8.19
CA VAL A 484 4.18 11.93 9.23
C VAL A 484 5.33 11.13 8.62
N ASN A 485 6.56 11.46 9.00
CA ASN A 485 7.74 10.69 8.61
C ASN A 485 8.00 9.55 9.60
N SER A 486 7.26 8.45 9.47
CA SER A 486 7.43 7.28 10.33
C SER A 486 6.85 6.01 9.71
N GLN A 487 7.05 4.85 10.33
CA GLN A 487 6.46 3.57 9.89
C GLN A 487 4.91 3.59 9.86
N MET A 488 4.27 4.54 10.55
CA MET A 488 2.80 4.62 10.56
C MET A 488 2.20 5.08 9.22
N SER A 489 2.99 5.71 8.34
CA SER A 489 2.56 6.14 7.00
C SER A 489 2.74 5.07 5.92
N ILE A 490 3.15 3.84 6.28
CA ILE A 490 3.23 2.74 5.32
C ILE A 490 1.83 2.39 4.83
N LYS A 491 1.60 2.58 3.54
CA LYS A 491 0.38 2.15 2.85
C LYS A 491 0.67 1.78 1.39
N ARG A 492 -0.31 1.15 0.73
CA ARG A 492 -0.25 0.96 -0.72
C ARG A 492 -0.55 2.31 -1.37
N GLN A 493 0.29 2.73 -2.30
CA GLN A 493 0.17 4.01 -3.00
C GLN A 493 -0.26 3.73 -4.43
N MET A 494 -1.40 4.30 -4.83
CA MET A 494 -2.01 4.15 -6.14
C MET A 494 -1.30 5.01 -7.21
N LEU A 495 -0.01 4.74 -7.45
CA LEU A 495 0.81 5.56 -8.34
C LEU A 495 0.23 5.66 -9.76
N GLY A 496 -0.42 4.60 -10.25
CA GLY A 496 -1.15 4.64 -11.52
C GLY A 496 -2.23 5.71 -11.56
N PHE A 497 -3.05 5.80 -10.50
CA PHE A 497 -4.12 6.79 -10.42
C PHE A 497 -3.61 8.21 -10.19
N TYR A 498 -2.57 8.40 -9.37
CA TYR A 498 -1.94 9.72 -9.24
C TYR A 498 -1.29 10.18 -10.54
N SER A 499 -0.73 9.26 -11.34
CA SER A 499 -0.22 9.59 -12.68
C SER A 499 -1.37 10.03 -13.60
N MET A 500 -2.50 9.34 -13.60
CA MET A 500 -3.69 9.75 -14.36
C MET A 500 -4.16 11.17 -13.99
N LEU A 501 -4.15 11.53 -12.70
CA LEU A 501 -4.45 12.88 -12.25
C LEU A 501 -3.47 13.92 -12.81
N ILE A 502 -2.17 13.65 -12.71
CA ILE A 502 -1.12 14.54 -13.23
C ILE A 502 -1.29 14.79 -14.73
N PHE A 503 -1.50 13.73 -15.50
CA PHE A 503 -1.62 13.83 -16.94
C PHE A 503 -2.91 14.53 -17.36
N GLU A 504 -4.03 14.30 -16.65
CA GLU A 504 -5.27 15.07 -16.87
C GLU A 504 -5.06 16.57 -16.60
N LEU A 505 -4.32 16.94 -15.54
CA LEU A 505 -4.01 18.34 -15.23
C LEU A 505 -3.17 19.01 -16.32
N VAL A 506 -2.21 18.28 -16.91
CA VAL A 506 -1.38 18.76 -18.02
C VAL A 506 -2.20 18.96 -19.30
N GLY A 507 -3.31 18.25 -19.45
CA GLY A 507 -4.21 18.35 -20.60
C GLY A 507 -4.19 17.13 -21.52
N PHE A 508 -3.60 16.01 -21.10
CA PHE A 508 -3.73 14.75 -21.83
C PHE A 508 -5.10 14.11 -21.60
N ASP A 509 -5.62 13.46 -22.64
CA ASP A 509 -6.77 12.55 -22.54
C ASP A 509 -6.29 11.12 -22.20
N ILE A 510 -6.99 10.44 -21.30
CA ILE A 510 -6.72 9.03 -20.96
C ILE A 510 -7.50 8.15 -21.93
N VAL A 511 -6.80 7.54 -22.88
CA VAL A 511 -7.42 6.79 -23.98
C VAL A 511 -7.39 5.27 -23.77
N GLY A 512 -6.56 4.78 -22.84
CA GLY A 512 -6.51 3.35 -22.50
C GLY A 512 -5.61 3.05 -21.31
N ASN A 513 -5.69 1.82 -20.81
CA ASN A 513 -4.81 1.30 -19.76
C ASN A 513 -4.72 -0.22 -19.92
N ASP A 514 -3.56 -0.70 -20.37
CA ASP A 514 -3.28 -2.13 -20.39
C ASP A 514 -2.71 -2.56 -19.03
N ILE A 515 -2.92 -3.83 -18.70
CA ILE A 515 -2.46 -4.44 -17.46
C ILE A 515 -1.34 -5.41 -17.81
N TRP A 516 -0.13 -5.06 -17.42
CA TRP A 516 1.02 -5.96 -17.57
C TRP A 516 1.04 -6.96 -16.41
N ASP A 517 0.69 -8.22 -16.69
CA ASP A 517 0.82 -9.32 -15.74
C ASP A 517 2.29 -9.80 -15.67
N LYS A 518 2.93 -9.53 -14.53
CA LYS A 518 4.32 -9.91 -14.22
C LYS A 518 4.43 -11.33 -13.67
N GLY A 519 3.31 -12.00 -13.43
CA GLY A 519 3.24 -13.25 -12.69
C GLY A 519 3.37 -13.06 -11.18
N GLU A 520 3.44 -14.18 -10.45
CA GLU A 520 3.56 -14.15 -9.00
C GLU A 520 4.98 -13.77 -8.58
N VAL A 521 5.08 -12.74 -7.74
CA VAL A 521 6.33 -12.30 -7.11
C VAL A 521 6.41 -12.81 -5.67
N GLN A 522 7.63 -12.96 -5.13
CA GLN A 522 7.80 -13.31 -3.72
C GLN A 522 7.17 -12.24 -2.82
N SER A 523 6.12 -12.61 -2.09
CA SER A 523 5.34 -11.67 -1.28
C SER A 523 4.91 -12.28 0.05
N LYS A 524 4.79 -11.43 1.08
CA LYS A 524 4.15 -11.80 2.36
C LYS A 524 2.63 -11.60 2.34
N ARG A 525 2.08 -10.87 1.36
CA ARG A 525 0.63 -10.78 1.13
C ARG A 525 0.17 -12.19 0.75
N ASN A 526 -0.77 -12.78 1.48
CA ASN A 526 -1.18 -14.19 1.32
C ASN A 526 -0.22 -15.28 1.88
N SER A 527 0.73 -14.93 2.76
CA SER A 527 1.59 -15.93 3.44
C SER A 527 0.98 -16.53 4.72
N SER A 528 -0.18 -16.02 5.16
CA SER A 528 -0.86 -16.51 6.36
C SER A 528 -1.51 -17.88 6.11
N ASN A 529 -1.33 -18.82 7.04
CA ASN A 529 -2.08 -20.08 7.06
C ASN A 529 -3.50 -19.94 7.64
N ASN A 530 -3.84 -18.74 8.14
CA ASN A 530 -5.16 -18.46 8.70
C ASN A 530 -6.17 -18.19 7.57
N SER A 531 -7.17 -19.07 7.44
CA SER A 531 -8.25 -18.97 6.44
C SER A 531 -9.51 -18.27 6.97
N PHE A 532 -9.40 -17.36 7.93
CA PHE A 532 -10.51 -16.52 8.40
C PHE A 532 -10.44 -15.09 7.81
N PRO A 533 -11.53 -14.31 7.88
CA PRO A 533 -11.59 -12.95 7.37
C PRO A 533 -10.53 -12.03 8.00
N GLY A 534 -9.96 -11.13 7.20
CA GLY A 534 -9.00 -10.11 7.65
C GLY A 534 -7.54 -10.56 7.77
N PHE A 535 -7.20 -11.78 7.30
CA PHE A 535 -5.83 -12.33 7.32
C PHE A 535 -5.22 -12.58 5.93
N LEU A 536 -6.05 -12.62 4.89
CA LEU A 536 -5.62 -12.89 3.52
C LEU A 536 -5.74 -11.61 2.69
N LYS A 537 -4.74 -11.38 1.83
CA LYS A 537 -4.71 -10.26 0.88
C LYS A 537 -4.13 -10.76 -0.45
N PRO A 538 -4.65 -10.33 -1.60
CA PRO A 538 -4.08 -10.67 -2.89
C PRO A 538 -2.59 -10.28 -3.01
N ILE A 539 -1.84 -11.08 -3.75
CA ILE A 539 -0.47 -10.76 -4.18
C ILE A 539 -0.55 -9.77 -5.34
N ASN A 540 0.32 -8.77 -5.30
CA ASN A 540 0.45 -7.82 -6.40
C ASN A 540 1.22 -8.45 -7.56
N CYS A 541 0.55 -8.61 -8.70
CA CYS A 541 1.07 -9.30 -9.87
C CYS A 541 1.15 -8.42 -11.11
N TYR A 542 0.70 -7.17 -11.09
CA TYR A 542 0.62 -6.38 -12.31
C TYR A 542 1.18 -4.96 -12.19
N GLU A 543 1.36 -4.32 -13.35
CA GLU A 543 1.59 -2.88 -13.50
C GLU A 543 0.66 -2.31 -14.56
N HIS A 544 0.44 -1.00 -14.50
CA HIS A 544 -0.31 -0.28 -15.51
C HIS A 544 0.59 0.07 -16.70
N ILE A 545 0.02 0.06 -17.90
CA ILE A 545 0.54 0.74 -19.09
C ILE A 545 -0.55 1.71 -19.52
N ILE A 546 -0.44 2.95 -19.05
CA ILE A 546 -1.48 3.95 -19.27
C ILE A 546 -1.18 4.67 -20.58
N TYR A 547 -2.18 4.78 -21.44
CA TYR A 547 -2.07 5.50 -22.71
C TYR A 547 -2.76 6.85 -22.59
N PHE A 548 -1.96 7.89 -22.80
CA PHE A 548 -2.38 9.27 -22.82
C PHE A 548 -2.28 9.82 -24.24
N GLN A 549 -3.20 10.68 -24.66
CA GLN A 549 -3.17 11.34 -25.98
C GLN A 549 -3.21 12.86 -25.82
N LYS A 550 -2.35 13.57 -26.57
CA LYS A 550 -2.41 15.03 -26.67
C LYS A 550 -3.43 15.40 -27.74
N SER A 551 -4.65 15.69 -27.35
CA SER A 551 -5.76 15.95 -28.27
C SER A 551 -6.59 17.14 -27.80
N LYS A 552 -7.09 17.93 -28.75
CA LYS A 552 -8.07 18.99 -28.41
C LYS A 552 -9.43 18.40 -28.06
N ILE A 553 -9.81 17.30 -28.73
CA ILE A 553 -11.02 16.50 -28.48
C ILE A 553 -10.68 15.06 -28.89
N SER A 554 -10.35 14.16 -27.95
CA SER A 554 -10.24 12.73 -28.29
C SER A 554 -11.53 11.98 -27.99
N THR A 555 -12.00 11.24 -28.98
CA THR A 555 -13.04 10.21 -28.84
C THR A 555 -12.44 8.80 -28.87
N LEU A 556 -11.12 8.70 -29.00
CA LEU A 556 -10.40 7.43 -29.12
C LEU A 556 -10.46 6.68 -27.79
N LYS A 557 -10.80 5.40 -27.88
CA LYS A 557 -10.68 4.45 -26.78
C LYS A 557 -9.90 3.25 -27.28
N LEU A 558 -8.70 3.09 -26.75
CA LEU A 558 -7.89 1.90 -26.99
C LEU A 558 -8.49 0.75 -26.16
N PRO A 559 -8.65 -0.45 -26.74
CA PRO A 559 -9.06 -1.60 -25.97
C PRO A 559 -8.01 -1.88 -24.88
N SER A 560 -8.45 -2.05 -23.63
CA SER A 560 -7.59 -2.52 -22.55
C SER A 560 -7.31 -4.01 -22.73
N GLU A 561 -6.04 -4.39 -22.56
CA GLU A 561 -5.59 -5.77 -22.62
C GLU A 561 -4.83 -6.15 -21.33
N VAL A 562 -5.04 -7.38 -20.86
CA VAL A 562 -4.22 -7.98 -19.80
C VAL A 562 -3.19 -8.88 -20.48
N THR A 563 -1.93 -8.49 -20.42
CA THR A 563 -0.86 -9.18 -21.16
C THR A 563 0.19 -9.70 -20.20
N LYS A 564 0.44 -11.01 -20.25
CA LYS A 564 1.49 -11.65 -19.46
C LYS A 564 2.84 -11.54 -20.16
N ILE A 565 3.77 -10.83 -19.53
CA ILE A 565 5.16 -10.70 -20.00
C ILE A 565 6.07 -10.94 -18.79
N ASP A 566 6.99 -11.90 -18.92
CA ASP A 566 7.92 -12.20 -17.83
C ASP A 566 8.84 -10.99 -17.55
N THR A 567 9.14 -10.77 -16.27
CA THR A 567 10.09 -9.75 -15.85
C THR A 567 11.52 -10.07 -16.29
N VAL A 568 12.34 -9.03 -16.46
CA VAL A 568 13.76 -9.19 -16.80
C VAL A 568 14.49 -9.94 -15.68
N ARG A 569 15.10 -11.09 -16.01
CA ARG A 569 15.98 -11.82 -15.09
C ARG A 569 17.29 -11.06 -14.93
N LYS A 570 17.44 -10.35 -13.81
CA LYS A 570 18.59 -9.47 -13.55
C LYS A 570 19.85 -10.23 -13.14
N ILE A 571 19.67 -11.33 -12.41
CA ILE A 571 20.75 -12.08 -11.78
C ILE A 571 20.88 -13.42 -12.54
N ASN A 572 22.07 -13.69 -13.07
CA ASN A 572 22.36 -14.98 -13.69
C ASN A 572 22.54 -16.08 -12.62
N SER A 573 22.71 -17.32 -13.03
CA SER A 573 22.98 -18.45 -12.12
C SER A 573 24.27 -18.32 -11.29
N LYS A 574 25.10 -17.30 -11.56
CA LYS A 574 26.35 -16.99 -10.86
C LYS A 574 26.26 -15.78 -9.92
N GLY A 575 25.09 -15.15 -9.79
CA GLY A 575 24.89 -14.01 -8.89
C GLY A 575 25.23 -12.62 -9.47
N GLU A 576 25.56 -12.53 -10.75
CA GLU A 576 25.99 -11.29 -11.41
C GLU A 576 24.79 -10.54 -12.02
N ASN A 577 24.72 -9.22 -11.82
CA ASN A 577 23.71 -8.37 -12.47
C ASN A 577 24.12 -8.08 -13.92
N GLN A 578 23.56 -8.81 -14.88
CA GLN A 578 23.92 -8.69 -16.29
C GLN A 578 23.45 -7.38 -16.96
N TYR A 579 22.49 -6.68 -16.35
CA TYR A 579 21.87 -5.51 -16.96
C TYR A 579 22.43 -4.18 -16.47
N GLY A 580 23.22 -4.14 -15.38
CA GLY A 580 23.76 -2.91 -14.78
C GLY A 580 22.70 -1.96 -14.18
N HIS A 581 21.43 -2.10 -14.57
CA HIS A 581 20.29 -1.32 -14.08
C HIS A 581 19.42 -2.17 -13.16
N THR A 582 18.93 -1.59 -12.06
CA THR A 582 18.19 -2.36 -11.05
C THR A 582 16.71 -2.56 -11.39
N ALA A 583 16.18 -1.90 -12.42
CA ALA A 583 14.77 -2.01 -12.84
C ALA A 583 14.49 -1.74 -14.35
N PRO A 584 15.20 -2.35 -15.32
CA PRO A 584 14.79 -2.23 -16.72
C PRO A 584 13.45 -2.95 -16.95
N TYR A 585 12.52 -2.31 -17.67
CA TYR A 585 11.33 -3.00 -18.15
C TYR A 585 11.66 -3.85 -19.41
N PRO A 586 10.92 -4.94 -19.66
CA PRO A 586 11.27 -5.91 -20.72
C PRO A 586 11.17 -5.31 -22.13
N GLU A 587 12.09 -5.69 -23.02
CA GLU A 587 12.04 -5.29 -24.45
C GLU A 587 10.71 -5.70 -25.12
N LYS A 588 10.16 -6.87 -24.74
CA LYS A 588 8.84 -7.33 -25.20
C LYS A 588 7.69 -6.38 -24.83
N LEU A 589 7.81 -5.68 -23.70
CA LEU A 589 6.81 -4.68 -23.26
C LEU A 589 6.82 -3.47 -24.20
N VAL A 590 8.01 -2.95 -24.53
CA VAL A 590 8.17 -1.87 -25.52
C VAL A 590 7.66 -2.32 -26.89
N GLU A 591 8.02 -3.53 -27.32
CA GLU A 591 7.60 -4.09 -28.61
C GLU A 591 6.07 -4.17 -28.72
N PHE A 592 5.41 -4.63 -27.66
CA PHE A 592 3.95 -4.65 -27.54
C PHE A 592 3.34 -3.25 -27.67
N ILE A 593 3.87 -2.27 -26.93
CA ILE A 593 3.40 -0.87 -26.96
C ILE A 593 3.56 -0.28 -28.37
N ILE A 594 4.74 -0.42 -28.98
CA ILE A 594 5.03 0.10 -30.32
C ILE A 594 4.07 -0.50 -31.34
N LYS A 595 3.91 -1.83 -31.36
CA LYS A 595 3.01 -2.52 -32.28
C LYS A 595 1.57 -2.07 -32.13
N LYS A 596 1.11 -1.84 -30.90
CA LYS A 596 -0.25 -1.38 -30.61
C LYS A 596 -0.46 0.05 -31.09
N LEU A 597 0.41 0.98 -30.70
CA LEU A 597 0.24 2.41 -31.00
C LEU A 597 0.57 2.76 -32.45
N SER A 598 1.45 2.01 -33.13
CA SER A 598 1.73 2.23 -34.55
C SER A 598 0.50 2.06 -35.46
N LEU A 599 -0.53 1.33 -35.01
CA LEU A 599 -1.80 1.20 -35.73
C LEU A 599 -2.62 2.50 -35.75
N TYR A 600 -2.33 3.42 -34.83
CA TYR A 600 -3.06 4.67 -34.61
C TYR A 600 -2.23 5.92 -34.96
N ILE A 601 -0.96 5.75 -35.29
CA ILE A 601 -0.07 6.84 -35.72
C ILE A 601 0.07 6.75 -37.24
N HIS A 602 -0.35 7.80 -37.95
CA HIS A 602 -0.39 7.82 -39.42
C HIS A 602 0.84 8.46 -40.08
N ASN A 603 1.69 9.11 -39.30
CA ASN A 603 2.93 9.73 -39.76
C ASN A 603 4.15 8.89 -39.35
N ASP A 604 5.34 9.25 -39.83
CA ASP A 604 6.59 8.63 -39.41
C ASP A 604 6.75 8.68 -37.89
N ILE A 605 6.96 7.52 -37.26
CA ILE A 605 7.06 7.41 -35.81
C ILE A 605 8.39 8.01 -35.33
N ASN A 606 8.28 8.95 -34.40
CA ASN A 606 9.41 9.55 -33.70
C ASN A 606 9.18 9.45 -32.19
N ILE A 607 10.02 8.64 -31.54
CA ILE A 607 9.81 8.20 -30.16
C ILE A 607 10.66 9.03 -29.19
N ILE A 608 10.12 9.37 -28.02
CA ILE A 608 10.88 9.92 -26.89
C ILE A 608 10.73 9.05 -25.65
N ASP A 609 11.83 8.75 -24.97
CA ASP A 609 11.84 8.24 -23.60
C ASP A 609 12.52 9.27 -22.68
N PRO A 610 11.75 10.01 -21.85
CA PRO A 610 12.29 11.02 -20.96
C PRO A 610 13.04 10.43 -19.74
N PHE A 611 12.99 9.11 -19.56
CA PHE A 611 13.63 8.36 -18.47
C PHE A 611 14.24 7.06 -19.02
N ILE A 612 15.14 7.17 -20.00
CA ILE A 612 15.60 6.03 -20.81
C ILE A 612 16.30 4.94 -19.99
N GLY A 613 16.93 5.30 -18.87
CA GLY A 613 17.60 4.37 -17.96
C GLY A 613 18.59 3.48 -18.69
N SER A 614 18.21 2.21 -18.86
CA SER A 614 19.07 1.19 -19.46
C SER A 614 19.05 1.12 -21.01
N GLY A 615 18.26 1.95 -21.70
CA GLY A 615 18.23 2.00 -23.16
C GLY A 615 17.17 1.17 -23.87
N THR A 616 16.30 0.46 -23.14
CA THR A 616 15.36 -0.52 -23.71
C THR A 616 14.51 0.07 -24.85
N THR A 617 13.98 1.30 -24.68
CA THR A 617 13.12 1.95 -25.67
C THR A 617 13.83 2.19 -26.99
N CYS A 618 14.99 2.84 -26.95
CA CYS A 618 15.80 3.13 -28.14
C CYS A 618 16.32 1.86 -28.81
N ILE A 619 16.69 0.83 -28.02
CA ILE A 619 17.10 -0.47 -28.55
C ILE A 619 15.99 -1.09 -29.39
N VAL A 620 14.76 -1.14 -28.85
CA VAL A 620 13.63 -1.72 -29.57
C VAL A 620 13.22 -0.85 -30.76
N ALA A 621 13.18 0.47 -30.59
CA ALA A 621 12.86 1.42 -31.67
C ALA A 621 13.78 1.26 -32.89
N ASN A 622 15.10 1.10 -32.67
CA ASN A 622 16.07 0.83 -33.73
C ASN A 622 15.74 -0.44 -34.53
N ARG A 623 15.23 -1.51 -33.89
CA ARG A 623 14.84 -2.75 -34.58
C ARG A 623 13.61 -2.58 -35.48
N PHE A 624 12.78 -1.58 -35.19
CA PHE A 624 11.66 -1.17 -36.05
C PHE A 624 12.05 -0.08 -37.06
N ASN A 625 13.33 0.34 -37.09
CA ASN A 625 13.81 1.47 -37.88
C ASN A 625 13.06 2.78 -37.58
N TYR A 626 12.63 2.98 -36.33
CA TYR A 626 12.00 4.23 -35.89
C TYR A 626 13.03 5.17 -35.28
N LYS A 627 12.86 6.47 -35.55
CA LYS A 627 13.61 7.52 -34.88
C LYS A 627 13.27 7.51 -33.40
N SER A 628 14.28 7.63 -32.55
CA SER A 628 14.07 7.72 -31.12
C SER A 628 15.06 8.64 -30.43
N THR A 629 14.60 9.28 -29.35
CA THR A 629 15.44 10.02 -28.42
C THR A 629 15.28 9.43 -27.02
N GLY A 630 16.38 9.21 -26.31
CA GLY A 630 16.39 8.79 -24.91
C GLY A 630 17.14 9.81 -24.05
N ILE A 631 16.53 10.25 -22.95
CA ILE A 631 17.14 11.21 -22.02
C ILE A 631 17.38 10.53 -20.67
N GLU A 632 18.61 10.62 -20.17
CA GLU A 632 19.01 10.10 -18.85
C GLU A 632 19.74 11.19 -18.06
N LEU A 633 19.38 11.35 -16.78
CA LEU A 633 19.99 12.33 -15.89
C LEU A 633 21.31 11.82 -15.29
N ASN A 634 21.35 10.54 -14.90
CA ASN A 634 22.50 9.94 -14.24
C ASN A 634 23.56 9.49 -15.26
N GLN A 635 24.80 9.96 -15.10
CA GLN A 635 25.89 9.64 -16.03
C GLN A 635 26.14 8.13 -16.15
N ASP A 636 26.15 7.37 -15.03
CA ASP A 636 26.43 5.93 -15.07
C ASP A 636 25.38 5.15 -15.87
N TYR A 637 24.11 5.52 -15.75
CA TYR A 637 23.04 4.92 -16.54
C TYR A 637 23.07 5.37 -18.01
N PHE A 638 23.46 6.61 -18.28
CA PHE A 638 23.68 7.09 -19.64
C PHE A 638 24.77 6.27 -20.35
N ASP A 639 25.92 6.08 -19.70
CA ASP A 639 27.04 5.29 -20.22
C ASP A 639 26.62 3.83 -20.47
N LEU A 640 25.87 3.24 -19.52
CA LEU A 640 25.30 1.90 -19.65
C LEU A 640 24.36 1.78 -20.86
N CYS A 641 23.46 2.75 -21.05
CA CYS A 641 22.54 2.82 -22.17
C CYS A 641 23.31 2.88 -23.50
N CYS A 642 24.31 3.77 -23.60
CA CYS A 642 25.16 3.92 -24.78
C CYS A 642 25.85 2.61 -25.14
N LYS A 643 26.48 1.96 -24.15
CA LYS A 643 27.14 0.66 -24.34
C LYS A 643 26.18 -0.41 -24.84
N ARG A 644 24.99 -0.53 -24.23
CA ARG A 644 23.99 -1.54 -24.63
C ARG A 644 23.47 -1.31 -26.04
N LEU A 645 23.23 -0.04 -26.40
CA LEU A 645 22.73 0.32 -27.72
C LEU A 645 23.77 0.04 -28.82
N LEU A 646 25.05 0.37 -28.58
CA LEU A 646 26.16 0.04 -29.49
C LEU A 646 26.27 -1.47 -29.74
N ILE A 647 26.32 -2.28 -28.67
CA ILE A 647 26.42 -3.75 -28.78
C ILE A 647 25.22 -4.32 -29.56
N ASN A 648 24.00 -3.81 -29.32
CA ASN A 648 22.82 -4.31 -30.04
C ASN A 648 22.87 -3.94 -31.52
N HIS A 649 23.32 -2.73 -31.86
CA HIS A 649 23.48 -2.27 -33.23
C HIS A 649 24.54 -3.08 -33.99
N GLU A 650 25.70 -3.35 -33.37
CA GLU A 650 26.74 -4.20 -33.96
C GLU A 650 26.19 -5.60 -34.24
N ASN A 651 25.51 -6.22 -33.26
CA ASN A 651 24.94 -7.56 -33.45
C ASN A 651 23.85 -7.63 -34.55
N LEU A 652 23.08 -6.55 -34.75
CA LEU A 652 22.15 -6.45 -35.88
C LEU A 652 22.89 -6.34 -37.21
N SER A 653 24.04 -5.66 -37.23
CA SER A 653 24.86 -5.45 -38.43
C SER A 653 25.60 -6.73 -38.88
N PHE A 654 25.84 -7.67 -37.95
CA PHE A 654 26.51 -8.96 -38.23
C PHE A 654 25.57 -10.13 -38.54
N ASN A 655 24.26 -9.97 -38.40
CA ASN A 655 23.25 -10.97 -38.77
C ASN A 655 22.77 -10.84 -40.25
N ILE A 656 23.68 -10.39 -41.13
CA ILE A 656 23.47 -10.37 -42.60
C ILE A 656 23.74 -11.75 -43.19
#